data_AF-T5AI62-F1
#
_entry.id   AF-T5AI62-F1
#
_cell.length_a   1.000
_cell.length_b   1.000
_cell.length_c   1.000
_cell.angle_alpha   90.00
_cell.angle_beta   90.00
_cell.angle_gamma   90.00
#
_symmetry.space_group_name_H-M   'P 1'
#
loop_
_entity.id
_entity.type
_entity.pdbx_description
1 polymer ?
#
loop_
_entity_poly.entity_id
_entity_poly.type
_entity_poly.pdbx_seq_one_letter_code
_entity_poly.pdbx_strand_id
1 'polypeptide(L)'
;MTSLKRSQAADPLAANISSKVYVRSTRSGKVQKIVREVYLRTDIPCSSKICRACLEAAPRNAAGQVLPFVLSDKPAGTKAFPGGHYLVPDTNALLNAMDLFEQSSSFHDVVVLQTVLEELRNRSLPLYNRLMGLTKSEDKRFYVFHNDFRLETYVIREPNESVNDRNDRAIRLAVKWYGDHLARTRTTKVPAMVMLSDDQDNVRKAREQGLNASLLVDYVRGLKDGEKLLDMVAESQSRGGGFNKASQMLYPEYYTLSRMMTGVKAGLMHQGIFNVSPYNYLEGSIKVPAFPKPLLVLGRESINRAVDGDVVVVELLPQEKWKEPSTKIIEEEAMTRNENADAEGREDFVSDKERKALQEEVKRTQKSLSESQPQPTAQVVGVIKRNWRQYVGHIDPSSASKSSQGRKQESVFFVPMDKKIPKIRLRTRQVSELLGKRLLVTMDAWERDSRHPVGHLVRSLGELETKAAETEALLLEWDVQYRPFPKTVLDCLPKEGHDWRVPESMEDAGWRDREDLRGLLVCSIDPPGCQDIDDALHARKLPNGNFEVGVHIADVSNFVKPATAMDAEASVRGTTVYLVDKRIDMLPMLLGTDLCSLKPHVERFAFSVFWEVDANADIVGSRFTKSVIKSREAFSYQQAQLRIDDKSQQDELTEGMRTLLMLSKRLRKKRMEAGALSLSSPEVKVQMESETSDPIDIQTKELLDTNSLVEEFMLLANISVAAKINEAFPQTAILRRHAAPPKTNFDELANQLRVKKGLELRSDSSKALADSLDRCVEAAEPFFNTLTPAKSLPGAIKQVFWRITVFYILGLFFVGLLVDSNDPALLSESAYADVKASPFVLVGKYANLRGFDHFMNLVILVSVLSIGVSGVYGGSRTLTALAQQGYAPKLFTYIDKSGRPLPSVVFMLIFGMLAFVNLDAKGPVVFEWLQALSSLAALFTWGSICLAHIRFRKAWEFHGHTLDEIPFKAAAGVWGSWLGLALCFLVLAAQFFTAIVAPPGKSGMGTAEGFFKSYLAAPVVIGFWIFGYVWKREGWIRTAQMDVDTGRRELDWVAIHAYRERVASWPAWRRLLHLIM
;
A
#
# COMPACT_ATOMS: atom_id res chain seq x y z
N MET A 1 -45.18 42.49 -1.20
CA MET A 1 -45.11 42.37 0.27
C MET A 1 -44.60 43.69 0.83
N THR A 2 -45.49 44.41 1.49
CA THR A 2 -45.22 45.64 2.23
C THR A 2 -44.22 45.33 3.34
N SER A 3 -42.97 45.76 3.16
CA SER A 3 -41.92 45.68 4.17
C SER A 3 -42.37 46.50 5.38
N LEU A 4 -42.55 45.85 6.53
CA LEU A 4 -42.65 46.47 7.84
C LEU A 4 -41.33 47.20 8.14
N LYS A 5 -41.12 48.37 7.54
CA LYS A 5 -40.09 49.31 7.99
C LYS A 5 -40.57 49.89 9.31
N ARG A 6 -40.21 49.26 10.43
CA ARG A 6 -40.10 50.00 11.70
C ARG A 6 -39.08 51.11 11.47
N SER A 7 -39.43 52.36 11.74
CA SER A 7 -38.47 53.47 11.67
C SER A 7 -37.42 53.27 12.77
N GLN A 8 -36.15 53.14 12.38
CA GLN A 8 -35.00 53.02 13.30
C GLN A 8 -34.97 54.12 14.38
N ALA A 9 -35.62 55.27 14.16
CA ALA A 9 -35.64 56.38 15.10
C ALA A 9 -36.41 56.12 16.41
N ALA A 10 -37.19 55.03 16.53
CA ALA A 10 -38.04 54.75 17.69
C ALA A 10 -37.61 53.51 18.51
N ASP A 11 -36.54 52.81 18.11
CA ASP A 11 -36.08 51.59 18.79
C ASP A 11 -34.86 51.90 19.68
N PRO A 12 -34.91 51.68 21.01
CA PRO A 12 -33.76 51.87 21.90
C PRO A 12 -32.56 50.98 21.54
N LEU A 13 -32.75 49.93 20.72
CA LEU A 13 -31.69 49.08 20.18
C LEU A 13 -31.23 49.49 18.77
N ALA A 14 -31.69 50.62 18.21
CA ALA A 14 -31.32 51.06 16.86
C ALA A 14 -29.82 51.25 16.66
N ALA A 15 -29.09 51.68 17.70
CA ALA A 15 -27.63 51.79 17.68
C ALA A 15 -26.93 50.43 17.51
N ASN A 16 -27.62 49.32 17.84
CA ASN A 16 -27.12 47.96 17.80
C ASN A 16 -27.56 47.19 16.54
N ILE A 17 -28.13 47.87 15.53
CA ILE A 17 -28.57 47.24 14.28
C ILE A 17 -27.97 47.99 13.09
N SER A 18 -27.19 47.28 12.28
CA SER A 18 -26.64 47.74 11.00
C SER A 18 -27.22 46.92 9.83
N SER A 19 -26.89 47.30 8.59
CA SER A 19 -27.26 46.52 7.40
C SER A 19 -26.05 46.28 6.48
N LYS A 20 -25.88 45.04 6.03
CA LYS A 20 -24.88 44.64 5.04
C LYS A 20 -25.55 44.52 3.69
N VAL A 21 -25.17 45.40 2.76
CA VAL A 21 -25.70 45.47 1.40
C VAL A 21 -24.62 45.05 0.42
N TYR A 22 -24.93 44.09 -0.46
CA TYR A 22 -24.01 43.66 -1.51
C TYR A 22 -24.78 43.19 -2.75
N VAL A 23 -24.10 43.17 -3.89
CA VAL A 23 -24.67 42.74 -5.17
C VAL A 23 -24.11 41.36 -5.51
N ARG A 24 -24.99 40.45 -5.93
CA ARG A 24 -24.63 39.08 -6.31
C ARG A 24 -25.23 38.75 -7.67
N SER A 25 -24.40 38.22 -8.57
CA SER A 25 -24.87 37.61 -9.81
C SER A 25 -25.34 36.17 -9.54
N THR A 26 -26.52 35.81 -10.02
CA THR A 26 -27.04 34.44 -9.94
C THR A 26 -26.36 33.54 -10.97
N ARG A 27 -26.51 32.21 -10.83
CA ARG A 27 -26.04 31.23 -11.84
C ARG A 27 -26.64 31.47 -13.23
N SER A 28 -27.77 32.18 -13.32
CA SER A 28 -28.42 32.56 -14.58
C SER A 28 -27.95 33.91 -15.14
N GLY A 29 -26.94 34.53 -14.53
CA GLY A 29 -26.42 35.86 -14.92
C GLY A 29 -27.27 37.05 -14.48
N LYS A 30 -28.34 36.86 -13.70
CA LYS A 30 -29.15 37.97 -13.18
C LYS A 30 -28.45 38.62 -12.00
N VAL A 31 -28.43 39.95 -11.95
CA VAL A 31 -27.83 40.72 -10.85
C VAL A 31 -28.89 40.99 -9.78
N GLN A 32 -28.63 40.56 -8.54
CA GLN A 32 -29.53 40.76 -7.41
C GLN A 32 -28.84 41.57 -6.30
N LYS A 33 -29.54 42.59 -5.79
CA LYS A 33 -29.14 43.33 -4.58
C LYS A 33 -29.61 42.54 -3.36
N ILE A 34 -28.68 42.17 -2.49
CA ILE A 34 -28.94 41.49 -1.24
C ILE A 34 -28.77 42.48 -0.09
N VAL A 35 -29.76 42.54 0.79
CA VAL A 35 -29.74 43.33 2.02
C VAL A 35 -29.90 42.37 3.19
N ARG A 36 -28.99 42.43 4.16
CA ARG A 36 -29.05 41.63 5.39
C ARG A 36 -28.93 42.52 6.60
N GLU A 37 -29.73 42.27 7.62
CA GLU A 37 -29.59 42.90 8.93
C GLU A 37 -28.35 42.32 9.65
N VAL A 38 -27.65 43.18 10.39
CA VAL A 38 -26.48 42.82 11.21
C VAL A 38 -26.72 43.33 12.62
N TYR A 39 -26.83 42.41 13.57
CA TYR A 39 -27.03 42.74 14.98
C TYR A 39 -25.68 42.86 15.68
N LEU A 40 -25.45 44.00 16.32
CA LEU A 40 -24.23 44.36 17.03
C LEU A 40 -24.42 44.14 18.53
N ARG A 41 -23.51 43.36 19.12
CA ARG A 41 -23.58 42.83 20.47
C ARG A 41 -22.41 43.31 21.33
N THR A 42 -22.60 43.34 22.64
CA THR A 42 -21.58 43.72 23.63
C THR A 42 -21.17 42.56 24.55
N ASP A 43 -21.77 41.38 24.37
CA ASP A 43 -21.59 40.19 25.19
C ASP A 43 -20.72 39.11 24.52
N ILE A 44 -20.03 39.43 23.41
CA ILE A 44 -19.11 38.48 22.75
C ILE A 44 -17.79 38.41 23.57
N PRO A 45 -17.47 37.30 24.24
CA PRO A 45 -16.33 37.24 25.16
C PRO A 45 -14.99 37.26 24.41
N CYS A 46 -13.91 37.67 25.09
CA CYS A 46 -12.56 37.61 24.50
C CYS A 46 -11.91 36.21 24.58
N SER A 47 -12.51 35.27 25.34
CA SER A 47 -12.03 33.90 25.60
C SER A 47 -10.68 33.77 26.32
N SER A 48 -10.17 34.87 26.87
CA SER A 48 -8.93 34.89 27.66
C SER A 48 -9.15 34.57 29.13
N LYS A 49 -8.45 33.55 29.66
CA LYS A 49 -8.55 33.14 31.07
C LYS A 49 -8.16 34.23 32.08
N ILE A 50 -7.44 35.28 31.67
CA ILE A 50 -7.15 36.44 32.53
C ILE A 50 -8.33 37.43 32.63
N CYS A 51 -9.34 37.34 31.74
CA CYS A 51 -10.44 38.28 31.70
C CYS A 51 -11.65 37.83 32.52
N ARG A 52 -11.73 38.30 33.77
CA ARG A 52 -12.87 38.04 34.67
C ARG A 52 -14.18 38.68 34.19
N ALA A 53 -14.12 39.91 33.68
CA ALA A 53 -15.30 40.62 33.20
C ALA A 53 -16.03 39.87 32.08
N CYS A 54 -15.30 39.32 31.11
CA CYS A 54 -15.90 38.49 30.07
C CYS A 54 -16.40 37.15 30.62
N LEU A 55 -15.71 36.55 31.59
CA LEU A 55 -16.11 35.27 32.18
C LEU A 55 -17.45 35.37 32.93
N GLU A 56 -17.65 36.46 33.67
CA GLU A 56 -18.88 36.74 34.41
C GLU A 56 -20.05 37.12 33.49
N ALA A 57 -19.77 37.87 32.42
CA ALA A 57 -20.77 38.33 31.47
C ALA A 57 -20.99 37.38 30.26
N ALA A 58 -20.38 36.19 30.27
CA ALA A 58 -20.40 35.29 29.13
C ALA A 58 -21.82 34.75 28.84
N PRO A 59 -22.29 34.83 27.58
CA PRO A 59 -23.60 34.32 27.21
C PRO A 59 -23.65 32.79 27.27
N ARG A 60 -24.80 32.26 27.68
CA ARG A 60 -25.08 30.81 27.67
C ARG A 60 -25.56 30.39 26.29
N ASN A 61 -25.14 29.20 25.86
CA ASN A 61 -25.63 28.57 24.64
C ASN A 61 -27.08 28.06 24.82
N ALA A 62 -27.66 27.49 23.76
CA ALA A 62 -29.01 26.94 23.79
C ALA A 62 -29.21 25.79 24.82
N ALA A 63 -28.13 25.12 25.22
CA ALA A 63 -28.12 24.09 26.26
C ALA A 63 -27.89 24.65 27.68
N GLY A 64 -27.87 25.98 27.84
CA GLY A 64 -27.67 26.64 29.14
C GLY A 64 -26.22 26.66 29.65
N GLN A 65 -25.26 26.22 28.83
CA GLN A 65 -23.85 26.12 29.18
C GLN A 65 -23.06 27.34 28.68
N VAL A 66 -22.08 27.78 29.47
CA VAL A 66 -21.11 28.81 29.06
C VAL A 66 -19.98 28.12 28.29
N LEU A 67 -19.60 28.66 27.14
CA LEU A 67 -18.46 28.14 26.38
C LEU A 67 -17.16 28.33 27.18
N PRO A 68 -16.29 27.31 27.24
CA PRO A 68 -15.03 27.41 27.98
C PRO A 68 -14.11 28.46 27.37
N PHE A 69 -13.40 29.18 28.23
CA PHE A 69 -12.37 30.16 27.82
C PHE A 69 -11.10 29.40 27.49
N VAL A 70 -10.69 29.43 26.21
CA VAL A 70 -9.64 28.54 25.69
C VAL A 70 -8.25 29.18 25.70
N LEU A 71 -8.12 30.51 25.63
CA LEU A 71 -6.82 31.17 25.56
C LEU A 71 -6.12 31.16 26.93
N SER A 72 -4.85 30.79 26.94
CA SER A 72 -4.04 30.61 28.15
C SER A 72 -3.88 31.91 28.94
N ASP A 73 -3.84 31.80 30.28
CA ASP A 73 -3.45 32.89 31.17
C ASP A 73 -1.93 33.15 31.17
N LYS A 74 -1.16 32.18 30.68
CA LYS A 74 0.29 32.23 30.50
C LYS A 74 0.65 31.79 29.08
N PRO A 75 0.41 32.63 28.05
CA PRO A 75 0.78 32.28 26.68
C PRO A 75 2.30 32.20 26.51
N ALA A 76 2.73 31.47 25.48
CA ALA A 76 4.15 31.26 25.19
C ALA A 76 4.85 32.59 24.86
N GLY A 77 5.99 32.86 25.50
CA GLY A 77 6.82 34.02 25.20
C GLY A 77 7.81 33.80 24.07
N THR A 78 8.18 34.87 23.38
CA THR A 78 9.26 34.91 22.36
C THR A 78 10.34 35.91 22.76
N LYS A 79 11.44 35.98 22.00
CA LYS A 79 12.47 37.01 22.19
C LYS A 79 11.90 38.44 22.07
N ALA A 80 10.96 38.64 21.13
CA ALA A 80 10.28 39.91 20.94
C ALA A 80 9.20 40.17 22.01
N PHE A 81 8.55 39.12 22.50
CA PHE A 81 7.44 39.22 23.47
C PHE A 81 7.69 38.29 24.68
N PRO A 82 8.58 38.67 25.62
CA PRO A 82 8.93 37.82 26.77
C PRO A 82 7.77 37.61 27.76
N GLY A 83 6.79 38.53 27.78
CA GLY A 83 5.58 38.44 28.60
C GLY A 83 4.50 37.48 28.06
N GLY A 84 4.72 36.84 26.92
CA GLY A 84 3.72 36.05 26.21
C GLY A 84 2.87 36.90 25.26
N HIS A 85 2.27 36.27 24.25
CA HIS A 85 1.48 36.96 23.22
C HIS A 85 0.34 36.09 22.68
N TYR A 86 -0.70 36.74 22.15
CA TYR A 86 -1.75 36.12 21.36
C TYR A 86 -1.59 36.51 19.89
N LEU A 87 -1.82 35.56 18.98
CA LEU A 87 -1.68 35.76 17.55
C LEU A 87 -3.03 36.05 16.90
N VAL A 88 -3.06 37.03 16.00
CA VAL A 88 -4.23 37.36 15.17
C VAL A 88 -3.80 37.28 13.70
N PRO A 89 -3.96 36.13 13.03
CA PRO A 89 -3.61 35.99 11.63
C PRO A 89 -4.65 36.65 10.72
N ASP A 90 -4.19 37.22 9.61
CA ASP A 90 -5.03 37.63 8.50
C ASP A 90 -5.44 36.45 7.60
N THR A 91 -6.24 36.73 6.58
CA THR A 91 -6.70 35.71 5.63
C THR A 91 -5.55 35.09 4.84
N ASN A 92 -4.57 35.89 4.40
CA ASN A 92 -3.48 35.41 3.55
C ASN A 92 -2.50 34.51 4.31
N ALA A 93 -2.17 34.83 5.56
CA ALA A 93 -1.32 34.01 6.40
C ALA A 93 -1.91 32.59 6.58
N LEU A 94 -3.22 32.47 6.74
CA LEU A 94 -3.90 31.17 6.84
C LEU A 94 -4.01 30.45 5.49
N LEU A 95 -4.18 31.18 4.39
CA LEU A 95 -4.21 30.59 3.05
C LEU A 95 -2.86 30.01 2.65
N ASN A 96 -1.78 30.71 2.99
CA ASN A 96 -0.43 30.41 2.54
C ASN A 96 0.33 29.45 3.48
N ALA A 97 -0.09 29.35 4.74
CA ALA A 97 0.67 28.63 5.75
C ALA A 97 -0.21 27.89 6.77
N MET A 98 -1.37 27.36 6.36
CA MET A 98 -2.22 26.56 7.26
C MET A 98 -1.44 25.41 7.93
N ASP A 99 -0.57 24.73 7.18
CA ASP A 99 0.25 23.63 7.69
C ASP A 99 1.17 24.07 8.84
N LEU A 100 1.63 25.33 8.83
CA LEU A 100 2.42 25.93 9.91
C LEU A 100 1.60 26.14 11.18
N PHE A 101 0.33 26.57 11.06
CA PHE A 101 -0.58 26.74 12.21
C PHE A 101 -0.99 25.40 12.85
N GLU A 102 -0.87 24.29 12.11
CA GLU A 102 -1.15 22.94 12.62
C GLU A 102 0.03 22.32 13.38
N GLN A 103 1.26 22.84 13.24
CA GLN A 103 2.45 22.31 13.90
C GLN A 103 2.36 22.36 15.43
N SER A 104 2.47 21.22 16.11
CA SER A 104 2.27 21.13 17.57
C SER A 104 3.21 22.00 18.41
N SER A 105 4.41 22.33 17.93
CA SER A 105 5.43 23.06 18.70
C SER A 105 5.18 24.58 18.83
N SER A 106 4.47 25.19 17.87
CA SER A 106 4.33 26.66 17.74
C SER A 106 2.88 27.07 17.50
N PHE A 107 2.53 28.36 17.53
CA PHE A 107 1.15 28.82 17.26
C PHE A 107 0.09 28.20 18.18
N HIS A 108 0.20 28.47 19.48
CA HIS A 108 -0.70 27.86 20.47
C HIS A 108 -1.96 28.67 20.72
N ASP A 109 -1.79 29.96 21.05
CA ASP A 109 -2.87 30.87 21.44
C ASP A 109 -3.19 31.81 20.27
N VAL A 110 -4.22 31.45 19.49
CA VAL A 110 -4.57 32.10 18.22
C VAL A 110 -6.02 32.58 18.24
N VAL A 111 -6.23 33.86 17.94
CA VAL A 111 -7.55 34.48 17.80
C VAL A 111 -7.87 34.62 16.31
N VAL A 112 -8.82 33.81 15.85
CA VAL A 112 -9.32 33.83 14.48
C VAL A 112 -10.51 34.77 14.42
N LEU A 113 -10.43 35.82 13.61
CA LEU A 113 -11.53 36.78 13.46
C LEU A 113 -12.62 36.22 12.52
N GLN A 114 -13.90 36.51 12.80
CA GLN A 114 -15.01 36.13 11.92
C GLN A 114 -14.82 36.63 10.49
N THR A 115 -14.32 37.86 10.30
CA THR A 115 -14.06 38.40 8.96
C THR A 115 -13.08 37.51 8.18
N VAL A 116 -11.99 37.09 8.84
CA VAL A 116 -10.96 36.20 8.28
C VAL A 116 -11.55 34.81 7.99
N LEU A 117 -12.32 34.27 8.93
CA LEU A 117 -12.97 32.96 8.81
C LEU A 117 -13.97 32.91 7.64
N GLU A 118 -14.79 33.95 7.47
CA GLU A 118 -15.76 34.06 6.36
C GLU A 118 -15.06 34.20 5.01
N GLU A 119 -13.98 34.99 4.95
CA GLU A 119 -13.19 35.14 3.73
C GLU A 119 -12.49 33.82 3.35
N LEU A 120 -11.89 33.15 4.33
CA LEU A 120 -11.28 31.83 4.14
C LEU A 120 -12.30 30.82 3.63
N ARG A 121 -13.51 30.76 4.21
CA ARG A 121 -14.59 29.89 3.73
C ARG A 121 -14.99 30.15 2.28
N ASN A 122 -15.02 31.42 1.88
CA ASN A 122 -15.38 31.82 0.51
C ASN A 122 -14.26 31.51 -0.49
N ARG A 123 -12.99 31.59 -0.08
CA ARG A 123 -11.83 31.31 -0.93
C ARG A 123 -11.46 29.81 -0.98
N SER A 124 -11.52 29.12 0.15
CA SER A 124 -11.17 27.71 0.31
C SER A 124 -11.95 27.06 1.47
N LEU A 125 -13.03 26.35 1.12
CA LEU A 125 -13.81 25.57 2.09
C LEU A 125 -12.97 24.46 2.80
N PRO A 126 -12.03 23.76 2.14
CA PRO A 126 -11.15 22.81 2.82
C PRO A 126 -10.31 23.43 3.94
N LEU A 127 -9.69 24.59 3.69
CA LEU A 127 -8.89 25.29 4.70
C LEU A 127 -9.76 25.81 5.85
N TYR A 128 -10.99 26.26 5.55
CA TYR A 128 -11.97 26.57 6.58
C TYR A 128 -12.29 25.37 7.47
N ASN A 129 -12.51 24.19 6.90
CA ASN A 129 -12.77 22.98 7.68
C ASN A 129 -11.57 22.57 8.55
N ARG A 130 -10.34 22.67 8.01
CA ARG A 130 -9.09 22.44 8.78
C ARG A 130 -8.98 23.40 9.97
N LEU A 131 -9.19 24.70 9.74
CA LEU A 131 -9.16 25.72 10.79
C LEU A 131 -10.24 25.48 11.85
N MET A 132 -11.45 25.09 11.44
CA MET A 132 -12.52 24.70 12.37
C MET A 132 -12.13 23.45 13.18
N GLY A 133 -11.41 22.51 12.59
CA GLY A 133 -10.81 21.38 13.30
C GLY A 133 -9.87 21.83 14.42
N LEU A 134 -9.00 22.82 14.14
CA LEU A 134 -8.09 23.39 15.14
C LEU A 134 -8.83 24.03 16.33
N THR A 135 -9.98 24.68 16.10
CA THR A 135 -10.79 25.26 17.18
C THR A 135 -11.44 24.21 18.09
N LYS A 136 -11.51 22.95 17.65
CA LYS A 136 -12.05 21.83 18.41
C LYS A 136 -10.96 20.95 19.05
N SER A 137 -9.70 21.16 18.69
CA SER A 137 -8.56 20.41 19.22
C SER A 137 -8.23 20.88 20.64
N GLU A 138 -7.79 19.97 21.51
CA GLU A 138 -7.29 20.32 22.86
C GLU A 138 -5.81 20.72 22.84
N ASP A 139 -5.04 20.24 21.86
CA ASP A 139 -3.60 20.53 21.73
C ASP A 139 -3.33 21.99 21.35
N LYS A 140 -4.33 22.65 20.76
CA LYS A 140 -4.27 24.00 20.21
C LYS A 140 -5.36 24.88 20.81
N ARG A 141 -5.04 26.13 21.12
CA ARG A 141 -5.97 27.09 21.73
C ARG A 141 -6.39 28.12 20.69
N PHE A 142 -7.26 27.69 19.78
CA PHE A 142 -7.80 28.52 18.72
C PHE A 142 -9.19 29.01 19.11
N TYR A 143 -9.40 30.32 19.09
CA TYR A 143 -10.67 30.94 19.42
C TYR A 143 -11.22 31.76 18.26
N VAL A 144 -12.48 31.54 17.90
CA VAL A 144 -13.17 32.37 16.90
C VAL A 144 -13.81 33.56 17.59
N PHE A 145 -13.29 34.76 17.31
CA PHE A 145 -13.85 36.01 17.80
C PHE A 145 -14.77 36.65 16.74
N HIS A 146 -16.04 36.83 17.10
CA HIS A 146 -17.08 37.38 16.23
C HIS A 146 -17.00 38.91 16.11
N ASN A 147 -15.91 39.42 15.51
CA ASN A 147 -15.63 40.85 15.39
C ASN A 147 -16.68 41.62 14.58
N ASP A 148 -17.30 40.99 13.57
CA ASP A 148 -18.35 41.61 12.76
C ASP A 148 -19.72 41.69 13.47
N PHE A 149 -19.88 41.00 14.61
CA PHE A 149 -21.08 41.08 15.45
C PHE A 149 -20.83 41.83 16.75
N ARG A 150 -19.60 42.25 17.04
CA ARG A 150 -19.25 43.02 18.25
C ARG A 150 -19.31 44.51 17.93
N LEU A 151 -20.07 45.27 18.72
CA LEU A 151 -20.32 46.70 18.49
C LEU A 151 -19.01 47.51 18.34
N GLU A 152 -18.04 47.26 19.22
CA GLU A 152 -16.80 48.03 19.29
C GLU A 152 -15.77 47.71 18.19
N THR A 153 -15.93 46.56 17.51
CA THR A 153 -15.00 46.11 16.45
C THR A 153 -15.65 46.06 15.07
N TYR A 154 -16.94 46.37 14.95
CA TYR A 154 -17.64 46.39 13.68
C TYR A 154 -17.22 47.59 12.83
N VAL A 155 -16.89 47.34 11.56
CA VAL A 155 -16.52 48.39 10.59
C VAL A 155 -17.47 48.42 9.39
N ILE A 156 -17.91 49.63 9.03
CA ILE A 156 -18.69 49.89 7.82
C ILE A 156 -17.73 50.19 6.67
N ARG A 157 -18.03 49.66 5.48
CA ARG A 157 -17.25 49.92 4.27
C ARG A 157 -17.41 51.37 3.83
N GLU A 158 -16.31 52.07 3.64
CA GLU A 158 -16.28 53.46 3.19
C GLU A 158 -16.55 53.60 1.68
N PRO A 159 -17.04 54.76 1.20
CA PRO A 159 -17.15 55.03 -0.22
C PRO A 159 -15.79 54.89 -0.91
N ASN A 160 -15.73 54.14 -2.03
CA ASN A 160 -14.50 53.82 -2.79
C ASN A 160 -13.46 52.93 -2.07
N GLU A 161 -13.75 52.38 -0.90
CA GLU A 161 -12.90 51.38 -0.25
C GLU A 161 -13.12 50.00 -0.89
N SER A 162 -12.06 49.22 -1.12
CA SER A 162 -12.23 47.83 -1.59
C SER A 162 -12.77 46.92 -0.46
N VAL A 163 -13.23 45.72 -0.79
CA VAL A 163 -13.64 44.75 0.25
C VAL A 163 -12.43 44.29 1.06
N ASN A 164 -11.26 44.16 0.41
CA ASN A 164 -10.01 43.77 1.06
C ASN A 164 -9.56 44.83 2.08
N ASP A 165 -9.53 46.10 1.68
CA ASP A 165 -9.14 47.21 2.57
C ASP A 165 -10.03 47.31 3.81
N ARG A 166 -11.34 47.10 3.63
CA ARG A 166 -12.30 47.04 4.74
C ARG A 166 -11.99 45.91 5.69
N ASN A 167 -11.69 44.72 5.16
CA ASN A 167 -11.37 43.54 5.97
C ASN A 167 -10.07 43.77 6.76
N ASP A 168 -9.03 44.31 6.12
CA ASP A 168 -7.76 44.65 6.77
C ASP A 168 -7.96 45.68 7.90
N ARG A 169 -8.80 46.69 7.67
CA ARG A 169 -9.18 47.66 8.70
C ARG A 169 -9.96 47.02 9.85
N ALA A 170 -10.85 46.06 9.57
CA ALA A 170 -11.57 45.30 10.60
C ALA A 170 -10.60 44.49 11.48
N ILE A 171 -9.59 43.87 10.87
CA ILE A 171 -8.54 43.10 11.58
C ILE A 171 -7.74 44.03 12.49
N ARG A 172 -7.24 45.16 11.98
CA ARG A 172 -6.49 46.15 12.77
C ARG A 172 -7.32 46.69 13.95
N LEU A 173 -8.61 46.98 13.74
CA LEU A 173 -9.49 47.45 14.81
C LEU A 173 -9.69 46.38 15.90
N ALA A 174 -9.86 45.12 15.52
CA ALA A 174 -10.00 44.03 16.49
C ALA A 174 -8.72 43.81 17.31
N VAL A 175 -7.54 43.89 16.67
CA VAL A 175 -6.24 43.81 17.36
C VAL A 175 -6.08 44.95 18.37
N LYS A 176 -6.41 46.18 17.97
CA LYS A 176 -6.43 47.34 18.86
C LYS A 176 -7.36 47.13 20.05
N TRP A 177 -8.60 46.70 19.78
CA TRP A 177 -9.60 46.45 20.81
C TRP A 177 -9.13 45.40 21.83
N TYR A 178 -8.54 44.30 21.37
CA TYR A 178 -8.00 43.28 22.28
C TYR A 178 -6.88 43.84 23.17
N GLY A 179 -5.97 44.64 22.61
CA GLY A 179 -4.91 45.30 23.38
C GLY A 179 -5.47 46.22 24.46
N ASP A 180 -6.40 47.10 24.09
CA ASP A 180 -7.05 48.04 25.01
C ASP A 180 -7.91 47.31 26.06
N HIS A 181 -8.57 46.22 25.68
CA HIS A 181 -9.44 45.43 26.55
C HIS A 181 -8.63 44.66 27.60
N LEU A 182 -7.55 43.99 27.20
CA LEU A 182 -6.70 43.23 28.12
C LEU A 182 -5.80 44.12 28.99
N ALA A 183 -5.51 45.36 28.57
CA ALA A 183 -4.86 46.33 29.44
C ALA A 183 -5.71 46.70 30.67
N ARG A 184 -7.05 46.58 30.57
CA ARG A 184 -7.99 46.92 31.65
C ARG A 184 -8.12 45.84 32.73
N THR A 185 -7.62 44.62 32.48
CA THR A 185 -7.81 43.46 33.39
C THR A 185 -7.01 43.50 34.70
N ARG A 186 -6.27 44.58 35.01
CA ARG A 186 -5.51 44.80 36.26
C ARG A 186 -4.55 43.65 36.65
N THR A 187 -4.14 42.80 35.71
CA THR A 187 -3.16 41.75 35.93
C THR A 187 -1.73 42.27 35.75
N THR A 188 -0.76 41.70 36.47
CA THR A 188 0.65 42.14 36.44
C THR A 188 1.40 41.75 35.16
N LYS A 189 0.88 40.77 34.39
CA LYS A 189 1.39 40.38 33.07
C LYS A 189 0.23 40.28 32.09
N VAL A 190 0.20 41.19 31.12
CA VAL A 190 -0.80 41.20 30.03
C VAL A 190 -0.10 40.72 28.76
N PRO A 191 -0.67 39.74 28.03
CA PRO A 191 -0.06 39.26 26.80
C PRO A 191 -0.17 40.30 25.68
N ALA A 192 0.87 40.41 24.86
CA ALA A 192 0.84 41.28 23.69
C ALA A 192 -0.08 40.72 22.60
N MET A 193 -0.83 41.58 21.91
CA MET A 193 -1.56 41.19 20.70
C MET A 193 -0.67 41.38 19.49
N VAL A 194 -0.44 40.31 18.71
CA VAL A 194 0.44 40.33 17.54
C VAL A 194 -0.34 39.95 16.29
N MET A 195 -0.44 40.90 15.36
CA MET A 195 -1.04 40.69 14.05
C MET A 195 -0.03 40.04 13.10
N LEU A 196 -0.44 38.95 12.45
CA LEU A 196 0.33 38.30 11.38
C LEU A 196 -0.36 38.55 10.06
N SER A 197 0.38 39.10 9.10
CA SER A 197 -0.15 39.37 7.76
C SER A 197 0.94 39.20 6.71
N ASP A 198 0.58 38.68 5.54
CA ASP A 198 1.48 38.64 4.38
C ASP A 198 1.36 39.91 3.50
N ASP A 199 0.43 40.80 3.82
CA ASP A 199 0.29 42.09 3.16
C ASP A 199 1.18 43.16 3.81
N GLN A 200 2.22 43.56 3.07
CA GLN A 200 3.17 44.59 3.51
C GLN A 200 2.50 45.94 3.80
N ASP A 201 1.48 46.31 3.02
CA ASP A 201 0.75 47.57 3.23
C ASP A 201 -0.07 47.52 4.51
N ASN A 202 -0.68 46.37 4.80
CA ASN A 202 -1.44 46.16 6.02
C ASN A 202 -0.55 46.20 7.27
N VAL A 203 0.62 45.54 7.21
CA VAL A 203 1.63 45.58 8.29
C VAL A 203 2.16 47.00 8.51
N ARG A 204 2.44 47.75 7.44
CA ARG A 204 2.88 49.16 7.54
C ARG A 204 1.81 50.01 8.25
N LYS A 205 0.56 49.96 7.78
CA LYS A 205 -0.57 50.70 8.37
C LYS A 205 -0.81 50.30 9.84
N ALA A 206 -0.65 49.03 10.20
CA ALA A 206 -0.79 48.58 11.58
C ALA A 206 0.30 49.16 12.50
N ARG A 207 1.55 49.20 12.05
CA ARG A 207 2.67 49.80 12.79
C ARG A 207 2.51 51.30 12.98
N GLU A 208 2.03 52.01 11.96
CA GLU A 208 1.69 53.45 12.05
C GLU A 208 0.61 53.72 13.11
N GLN A 209 -0.28 52.76 13.36
CA GLN A 209 -1.32 52.83 14.40
C GLN A 209 -0.82 52.38 15.79
N GLY A 210 0.47 52.05 15.95
CA GLY A 210 1.05 51.59 17.20
C GLY A 210 0.72 50.13 17.55
N LEU A 211 0.26 49.33 16.59
CA LEU A 211 -0.07 47.92 16.80
C LEU A 211 1.17 47.03 16.55
N ASN A 212 1.32 45.94 17.32
CA ASN A 212 2.35 44.95 17.02
C ASN A 212 1.93 44.14 15.79
N ALA A 213 2.63 44.36 14.67
CA ALA A 213 2.37 43.64 13.42
C ALA A 213 3.68 43.16 12.78
N SER A 214 3.65 41.95 12.25
CA SER A 214 4.81 41.31 11.59
C SER A 214 4.38 40.57 10.33
N LEU A 215 5.29 40.50 9.36
CA LEU A 215 5.15 39.53 8.27
C LEU A 215 5.25 38.12 8.84
N LEU A 216 4.50 37.17 8.28
CA LEU A 216 4.51 35.78 8.78
C LEU A 216 5.93 35.21 8.76
N VAL A 217 6.66 35.40 7.66
CA VAL A 217 8.04 34.95 7.47
C VAL A 217 8.98 35.52 8.54
N ASP A 218 8.84 36.81 8.88
CA ASP A 218 9.70 37.46 9.87
C ASP A 218 9.37 37.01 11.30
N TYR A 219 8.10 36.78 11.59
CA TYR A 219 7.69 36.19 12.86
C TYR A 219 8.26 34.77 13.03
N VAL A 220 8.17 33.93 12.00
CA VAL A 220 8.68 32.55 12.02
C VAL A 220 10.20 32.52 12.20
N ARG A 221 10.95 33.40 11.53
CA ARG A 221 12.41 33.56 11.75
C ARG A 221 12.77 33.82 13.21
N GLY A 222 11.91 34.50 13.96
CA GLY A 222 12.13 34.83 15.37
C GLY A 222 11.88 33.68 16.36
N LEU A 223 11.31 32.55 15.91
CA LEU A 223 11.02 31.39 16.75
C LEU A 223 12.27 30.54 17.02
N LYS A 224 12.24 29.72 18.08
CA LYS A 224 13.37 28.84 18.46
C LYS A 224 13.75 27.86 17.34
N ASP A 225 12.75 27.30 16.66
CA ASP A 225 12.92 26.38 15.52
C ASP A 225 12.62 27.07 14.17
N GLY A 226 12.81 28.40 14.11
CA GLY A 226 12.42 29.21 12.95
C GLY A 226 13.01 28.76 11.62
N GLU A 227 14.26 28.27 11.61
CA GLU A 227 14.88 27.75 10.40
C GLU A 227 14.15 26.54 9.82
N LYS A 228 13.60 25.65 10.67
CA LYS A 228 12.86 24.47 10.23
C LYS A 228 11.44 24.81 9.76
N LEU A 229 10.80 25.74 10.46
CA LEU A 229 9.43 26.17 10.19
C LEU A 229 9.31 27.01 8.91
N LEU A 230 10.39 27.66 8.47
CA LEU A 230 10.40 28.43 7.23
C LEU A 230 10.22 27.56 5.97
N ASP A 231 10.63 26.29 6.02
CA ASP A 231 10.46 25.35 4.91
C ASP A 231 8.98 24.92 4.71
N MET A 232 8.08 25.29 5.65
CA MET A 232 6.63 25.06 5.60
C MET A 232 5.85 26.28 5.06
N VAL A 233 6.54 27.37 4.69
CA VAL A 233 5.89 28.56 4.12
C VAL A 233 5.89 28.46 2.60
N ALA A 234 4.73 28.65 1.97
CA ALA A 234 4.59 28.57 0.53
C ALA A 234 5.54 29.51 -0.24
N GLU A 235 6.15 29.00 -1.31
CA GLU A 235 7.25 29.68 -2.01
C GLU A 235 6.79 30.92 -2.81
N SER A 236 5.53 30.95 -3.22
CA SER A 236 4.95 31.94 -4.15
C SER A 236 5.14 33.41 -3.73
N GLN A 237 5.41 33.66 -2.44
CA GLN A 237 5.62 34.99 -1.86
C GLN A 237 7.09 35.45 -1.85
N SER A 238 8.07 34.56 -1.99
CA SER A 238 9.50 34.94 -1.97
C SER A 238 9.95 35.69 -3.22
N ARG A 239 9.13 35.70 -4.28
CA ARG A 239 9.37 36.42 -5.56
C ARG A 239 8.72 37.81 -5.62
N GLY A 240 8.50 38.46 -4.48
CA GLY A 240 8.12 39.88 -4.46
C GLY A 240 9.24 40.76 -5.01
N GLY A 241 9.15 41.18 -6.28
CA GLY A 241 9.76 42.43 -6.74
C GLY A 241 10.84 42.40 -7.83
N GLY A 242 11.02 41.34 -8.64
CA GLY A 242 11.94 41.51 -9.76
C GLY A 242 12.09 40.36 -10.74
N PHE A 243 11.20 40.26 -11.74
CA PHE A 243 11.54 39.65 -13.02
C PHE A 243 10.77 40.30 -14.18
N ASN A 244 11.32 41.41 -14.69
CA ASN A 244 11.13 41.85 -16.07
C ASN A 244 12.15 41.14 -16.97
N LYS A 245 12.00 39.83 -17.17
CA LYS A 245 12.67 39.13 -18.27
C LYS A 245 11.66 38.22 -18.95
N ALA A 246 11.51 38.40 -20.26
CA ALA A 246 10.66 37.60 -21.13
C ALA A 246 11.12 36.12 -21.11
N SER A 247 10.63 35.33 -20.15
CA SER A 247 10.66 33.88 -20.24
C SER A 247 9.60 33.44 -21.26
N GLN A 248 9.97 32.57 -22.18
CA GLN A 248 9.04 32.00 -23.16
C GLN A 248 8.13 31.01 -22.45
N MET A 249 6.82 31.29 -22.43
CA MET A 249 5.81 30.49 -21.71
C MET A 249 5.77 29.06 -22.27
N LEU A 250 5.95 28.04 -21.42
CA LEU A 250 5.91 26.62 -21.84
C LEU A 250 4.48 26.12 -22.06
N TYR A 251 3.53 26.66 -21.30
CA TYR A 251 2.15 26.21 -21.33
C TYR A 251 1.18 27.32 -21.73
N PRO A 252 0.08 26.96 -22.43
CA PRO A 252 -0.97 27.90 -22.76
C PRO A 252 -1.69 28.41 -21.50
N GLU A 253 -2.22 29.63 -21.60
CA GLU A 253 -3.00 30.23 -20.52
C GLU A 253 -4.35 29.54 -20.38
N TYR A 254 -4.82 29.39 -19.14
CA TYR A 254 -6.16 28.86 -18.92
C TYR A 254 -7.23 29.87 -19.33
N TYR A 255 -8.32 29.36 -19.88
CA TYR A 255 -9.49 30.18 -20.16
C TYR A 255 -10.16 30.64 -18.86
N THR A 256 -10.78 31.81 -18.91
CA THR A 256 -11.55 32.31 -17.77
C THR A 256 -12.70 31.35 -17.47
N LEU A 257 -13.09 31.26 -16.18
CA LEU A 257 -14.20 30.41 -15.76
C LEU A 257 -15.48 30.70 -16.56
N SER A 258 -15.75 31.98 -16.85
CA SER A 258 -16.92 32.37 -17.66
C SER A 258 -16.85 31.82 -19.10
N ARG A 259 -15.67 31.86 -19.75
CA ARG A 259 -15.50 31.31 -21.10
C ARG A 259 -15.67 29.80 -21.10
N MET A 260 -15.06 29.11 -20.14
CA MET A 260 -15.17 27.65 -20.00
C MET A 260 -16.61 27.21 -19.77
N MET A 261 -17.32 27.83 -18.82
CA MET A 261 -18.70 27.46 -18.50
C MET A 261 -19.65 27.73 -19.67
N THR A 262 -19.46 28.83 -20.42
CA THR A 262 -20.22 29.10 -21.64
C THR A 262 -19.93 28.08 -22.73
N GLY A 263 -18.66 27.69 -22.92
CA GLY A 263 -18.25 26.67 -23.89
C GLY A 263 -18.82 25.29 -23.58
N VAL A 264 -18.82 24.89 -22.30
CA VAL A 264 -19.43 23.63 -21.84
C VAL A 264 -20.95 23.66 -22.05
N LYS A 265 -21.61 24.77 -21.73
CA LYS A 265 -23.07 24.92 -21.94
C LYS A 265 -23.45 24.92 -23.43
N ALA A 266 -22.59 25.47 -24.29
CA ALA A 266 -22.76 25.47 -25.74
C ALA A 266 -22.41 24.12 -26.39
N GLY A 267 -21.84 23.16 -25.65
CA GLY A 267 -21.40 21.87 -26.18
C GLY A 267 -20.11 21.91 -27.00
N LEU A 268 -19.41 23.05 -27.03
CA LEU A 268 -18.12 23.23 -27.73
C LEU A 268 -16.93 22.70 -26.92
N MET A 269 -17.09 22.62 -25.59
CA MET A 269 -16.08 22.10 -24.67
C MET A 269 -16.71 21.03 -23.78
N HIS A 270 -15.88 20.15 -23.23
CA HIS A 270 -16.34 19.08 -22.35
C HIS A 270 -15.66 19.16 -21.01
N GLN A 271 -16.42 18.90 -19.94
CA GLN A 271 -15.90 18.81 -18.59
C GLN A 271 -15.78 17.34 -18.18
N GLY A 272 -14.67 16.97 -17.53
CA GLY A 272 -14.44 15.62 -17.04
C GLY A 272 -13.33 15.56 -15.99
N ILE A 273 -13.11 14.36 -15.44
CA ILE A 273 -12.01 14.09 -14.51
C ILE A 273 -10.80 13.65 -15.33
N PHE A 274 -9.64 14.27 -15.09
CA PHE A 274 -8.38 13.93 -15.71
C PHE A 274 -7.73 12.74 -15.02
N ASN A 275 -7.36 11.70 -15.79
CA ASN A 275 -6.69 10.51 -15.26
C ASN A 275 -5.37 10.32 -15.98
N VAL A 276 -4.28 10.22 -15.23
CA VAL A 276 -2.93 10.01 -15.78
C VAL A 276 -2.64 8.50 -15.87
N SER A 277 -1.99 8.09 -16.96
CA SER A 277 -1.54 6.70 -17.11
C SER A 277 -0.41 6.39 -16.11
N PRO A 278 -0.51 5.30 -15.33
CA PRO A 278 0.55 4.91 -14.38
C PRO A 278 1.84 4.44 -15.08
N TYR A 279 1.78 4.18 -16.39
CA TYR A 279 2.90 3.70 -17.19
C TYR A 279 3.47 4.76 -18.13
N ASN A 280 2.79 5.90 -18.30
CA ASN A 280 3.20 6.98 -19.19
C ASN A 280 2.70 8.33 -18.68
N TYR A 281 3.56 9.10 -18.03
CA TYR A 281 3.20 10.41 -17.45
C TYR A 281 2.84 11.48 -18.50
N LEU A 282 3.15 11.24 -19.78
CA LEU A 282 2.79 12.12 -20.91
C LEU A 282 1.42 11.76 -21.53
N GLU A 283 0.73 10.76 -20.99
CA GLU A 283 -0.56 10.29 -21.47
C GLU A 283 -1.60 10.35 -20.36
N GLY A 284 -2.69 11.06 -20.65
CA GLY A 284 -3.86 11.11 -19.80
C GLY A 284 -5.13 10.78 -20.58
N SER A 285 -6.20 10.47 -19.84
CA SER A 285 -7.51 10.17 -20.38
C SER A 285 -8.61 10.88 -19.59
N ILE A 286 -9.65 11.31 -20.32
CA ILE A 286 -10.78 12.03 -19.75
C ILE A 286 -12.06 11.38 -20.23
N LYS A 287 -12.80 10.79 -19.29
CA LYS A 287 -14.12 10.24 -19.58
C LYS A 287 -15.14 11.38 -19.59
N VAL A 288 -15.85 11.53 -20.70
CA VAL A 288 -16.93 12.52 -20.86
C VAL A 288 -18.21 11.82 -21.33
N PRO A 289 -19.40 12.26 -20.91
CA PRO A 289 -20.65 11.60 -21.29
C PRO A 289 -20.94 11.60 -22.79
N ALA A 290 -20.41 12.57 -23.53
CA ALA A 290 -20.63 12.73 -24.97
C ALA A 290 -19.93 11.66 -25.82
N PHE A 291 -18.94 10.94 -25.28
CA PHE A 291 -18.14 9.95 -26.00
C PHE A 291 -18.14 8.60 -25.27
N PRO A 292 -18.26 7.47 -26.00
CA PRO A 292 -18.29 6.14 -25.37
C PRO A 292 -16.90 5.71 -24.85
N LYS A 293 -15.83 6.12 -25.56
CA LYS A 293 -14.44 5.92 -25.15
C LYS A 293 -13.92 7.20 -24.46
N PRO A 294 -12.99 7.08 -23.49
CA PRO A 294 -12.29 8.23 -22.94
C PRO A 294 -11.55 9.02 -24.01
N LEU A 295 -11.52 10.35 -23.89
CA LEU A 295 -10.72 11.22 -24.74
C LEU A 295 -9.26 11.13 -24.33
N LEU A 296 -8.34 10.98 -25.29
CA LEU A 296 -6.91 10.93 -25.03
C LEU A 296 -6.32 12.34 -24.96
N VAL A 297 -5.45 12.59 -23.99
CA VAL A 297 -4.69 13.83 -23.84
C VAL A 297 -3.22 13.48 -23.84
N LEU A 298 -2.50 13.90 -24.88
CA LEU A 298 -1.13 13.47 -25.13
C LEU A 298 -0.18 14.67 -25.13
N GLY A 299 0.91 14.54 -24.37
CA GLY A 299 1.99 15.51 -24.27
C GLY A 299 1.72 16.61 -23.23
N ARG A 300 2.82 17.19 -22.70
CA ARG A 300 2.78 18.20 -21.63
C ARG A 300 1.92 19.42 -21.99
N GLU A 301 2.00 19.90 -23.22
CA GLU A 301 1.25 21.07 -23.69
C GLU A 301 -0.27 20.82 -23.62
N SER A 302 -0.74 19.68 -24.13
CA SER A 302 -2.15 19.29 -24.11
C SER A 302 -2.66 18.97 -22.70
N ILE A 303 -1.82 18.36 -21.86
CA ILE A 303 -2.13 18.11 -20.44
C ILE A 303 -2.27 19.43 -19.67
N ASN A 304 -1.50 20.45 -20.07
CA ASN A 304 -1.60 21.82 -19.59
C ASN A 304 -1.64 21.93 -18.05
N ARG A 305 -0.61 21.43 -17.37
CA ARG A 305 -0.46 21.49 -15.89
C ARG A 305 -1.65 20.90 -15.12
N ALA A 306 -2.39 19.94 -15.70
CA ALA A 306 -3.40 19.16 -14.99
C ALA A 306 -2.74 18.01 -14.21
N VAL A 307 -3.33 17.65 -13.07
CA VAL A 307 -2.87 16.58 -12.18
C VAL A 307 -3.95 15.50 -12.06
N ASP A 308 -3.57 14.26 -11.77
CA ASP A 308 -4.50 13.14 -11.63
C ASP A 308 -5.66 13.46 -10.67
N GLY A 309 -6.90 13.21 -11.13
CA GLY A 309 -8.13 13.52 -10.42
C GLY A 309 -8.64 14.95 -10.55
N ASP A 310 -7.92 15.86 -11.22
CA ASP A 310 -8.41 17.23 -11.47
C ASP A 310 -9.72 17.23 -12.29
N VAL A 311 -10.64 18.13 -11.95
CA VAL A 311 -11.81 18.40 -12.79
C VAL A 311 -11.43 19.46 -13.81
N VAL A 312 -11.31 19.04 -15.06
CA VAL A 312 -10.79 19.86 -16.16
C VAL A 312 -11.84 20.12 -17.23
N VAL A 313 -11.61 21.17 -18.01
CA VAL A 313 -12.34 21.46 -19.25
C VAL A 313 -11.41 21.25 -20.42
N VAL A 314 -11.92 20.54 -21.42
CA VAL A 314 -11.17 20.19 -22.62
C VAL A 314 -11.87 20.61 -23.89
N GLU A 315 -11.03 20.86 -24.89
CA GLU A 315 -11.41 21.11 -26.28
C GLU A 315 -10.88 19.97 -27.14
N LEU A 316 -11.71 19.49 -28.07
CA LEU A 316 -11.31 18.45 -29.01
C LEU A 316 -10.30 19.01 -30.02
N LEU A 317 -9.26 18.23 -30.29
CA LEU A 317 -8.35 18.54 -31.39
C LEU A 317 -9.00 18.15 -32.74
N PRO A 318 -8.60 18.80 -33.84
CA PRO A 318 -9.01 18.41 -35.18
C PRO A 318 -8.74 16.93 -35.45
N GLN A 319 -9.57 16.28 -36.27
CA GLN A 319 -9.48 14.85 -36.59
C GLN A 319 -8.10 14.43 -37.10
N GLU A 320 -7.39 15.32 -37.80
CA GLU A 320 -6.02 15.11 -38.28
C GLU A 320 -4.99 14.90 -37.15
N LYS A 321 -5.30 15.34 -35.93
CA LYS A 321 -4.46 15.22 -34.73
C LYS A 321 -4.91 14.09 -33.81
N TRP A 322 -5.89 13.29 -34.22
CA TRP A 322 -6.32 12.11 -33.47
C TRP A 322 -5.24 11.04 -33.51
N LYS A 323 -5.07 10.34 -32.39
CA LYS A 323 -3.96 9.42 -32.15
C LYS A 323 -4.44 8.15 -31.48
N GLU A 324 -3.58 7.15 -31.48
CA GLU A 324 -3.80 5.88 -30.79
C GLU A 324 -3.16 5.91 -29.39
N PRO A 325 -3.67 5.11 -28.44
CA PRO A 325 -3.03 4.94 -27.12
C PRO A 325 -1.58 4.46 -27.24
N SER A 326 -0.70 4.93 -26.36
CA SER A 326 0.71 4.54 -26.43
C SER A 326 0.93 3.15 -25.86
N THR A 327 1.72 2.32 -26.55
CA THR A 327 2.17 1.02 -26.01
C THR A 327 3.50 1.13 -25.26
N LYS A 328 4.05 2.35 -25.11
CA LYS A 328 5.37 2.57 -24.53
C LYS A 328 5.26 2.89 -23.04
N ILE A 329 6.03 2.17 -22.25
CA ILE A 329 6.24 2.52 -20.84
C ILE A 329 7.26 3.67 -20.81
N ILE A 330 6.84 4.83 -20.30
CA ILE A 330 7.65 6.03 -20.15
C ILE A 330 7.61 6.44 -18.68
N GLU A 331 8.71 6.20 -17.98
CA GLU A 331 8.88 6.65 -16.59
C GLU A 331 9.53 8.03 -16.55
N GLU A 332 8.96 8.94 -15.76
CA GLU A 332 9.47 10.31 -15.61
C GLU A 332 10.90 10.31 -15.07
N GLU A 333 11.21 9.45 -14.09
CA GLU A 333 12.54 9.32 -13.50
C GLU A 333 13.62 9.01 -14.54
N ALA A 334 13.33 8.11 -15.49
CA ALA A 334 14.27 7.74 -16.54
C ALA A 334 14.50 8.87 -17.56
N MET A 335 13.47 9.68 -17.84
CA MET A 335 13.56 10.78 -18.81
C MET A 335 14.17 12.05 -18.21
N THR A 336 13.87 12.36 -16.95
CA THR A 336 14.24 13.62 -16.27
C THR A 336 15.45 13.50 -15.36
N ARG A 337 16.13 12.34 -15.32
CA ARG A 337 17.29 12.08 -14.43
C ARG A 337 18.41 13.12 -14.48
N ASN A 338 18.57 13.79 -15.62
CA ASN A 338 19.63 14.78 -15.84
C ASN A 338 19.14 16.22 -15.69
N GLU A 339 17.86 16.45 -15.33
CA GLU A 339 17.35 17.80 -15.12
C GLU A 339 17.82 18.35 -13.77
N ASN A 340 18.28 19.60 -13.75
CA ASN A 340 18.67 20.30 -12.52
C ASN A 340 17.49 21.10 -11.96
N ALA A 341 17.26 21.00 -10.65
CA ALA A 341 16.18 21.74 -9.97
C ALA A 341 16.40 23.26 -9.93
N ASP A 342 17.66 23.71 -9.98
CA ASP A 342 18.07 25.13 -9.98
C ASP A 342 18.09 25.79 -11.38
N ALA A 343 17.96 25.01 -12.46
CA ALA A 343 18.02 25.53 -13.83
C ALA A 343 16.69 26.18 -14.23
N GLU A 344 16.44 27.41 -13.77
CA GLU A 344 15.32 28.23 -14.23
C GLU A 344 15.58 28.90 -15.60
N GLY A 345 16.68 28.57 -16.28
CA GLY A 345 16.94 29.08 -17.63
C GLY A 345 18.05 28.36 -18.38
N ARG A 346 17.74 27.96 -19.63
CA ARG A 346 18.65 27.49 -20.71
C ARG A 346 19.04 26.00 -20.74
N GLU A 347 18.09 25.09 -20.61
CA GLU A 347 18.25 23.77 -21.26
C GLU A 347 17.05 23.48 -22.16
N ASP A 348 17.34 22.94 -23.36
CA ASP A 348 16.47 22.92 -24.54
C ASP A 348 15.00 22.57 -24.25
N PHE A 349 14.12 23.32 -24.90
CA PHE A 349 12.66 23.47 -24.72
C PHE A 349 11.81 22.18 -24.64
N VAL A 350 12.40 21.05 -25.00
CA VAL A 350 11.96 19.68 -24.77
C VAL A 350 13.28 18.91 -24.79
N SER A 351 13.54 17.99 -23.85
CA SER A 351 14.78 17.19 -23.94
C SER A 351 14.85 16.57 -25.34
N ASP A 352 16.00 16.62 -26.02
CA ASP A 352 16.14 15.96 -27.34
C ASP A 352 15.65 14.50 -27.31
N LYS A 353 15.71 13.86 -26.15
CA LYS A 353 15.14 12.54 -25.87
C LYS A 353 13.62 12.50 -25.89
N GLU A 354 12.94 13.47 -25.28
CA GLU A 354 11.47 13.60 -25.31
C GLU A 354 10.98 13.93 -26.73
N ARG A 355 11.66 14.84 -27.46
CA ARG A 355 11.34 15.12 -28.88
C ARG A 355 11.51 13.88 -29.74
N LYS A 356 12.61 13.13 -29.57
CA LYS A 356 12.81 11.86 -30.26
C LYS A 356 11.73 10.84 -29.92
N ALA A 357 11.35 10.71 -28.65
CA ALA A 357 10.28 9.79 -28.25
C ALA A 357 8.94 10.16 -28.91
N LEU A 358 8.56 11.44 -28.91
CA LEU A 358 7.35 11.93 -29.57
C LEU A 358 7.42 11.82 -31.11
N GLN A 359 8.58 12.04 -31.72
CA GLN A 359 8.78 11.93 -33.17
C GLN A 359 8.81 10.47 -33.65
N GLU A 360 9.42 9.56 -32.89
CA GLU A 360 9.36 8.11 -33.15
C GLU A 360 7.93 7.59 -33.06
N GLU A 361 7.15 8.10 -32.10
CA GLU A 361 5.74 7.77 -31.95
C GLU A 361 4.94 8.24 -33.17
N VAL A 362 5.09 9.50 -33.60
CA VAL A 362 4.45 10.03 -34.82
C VAL A 362 4.82 9.21 -36.06
N LYS A 363 6.09 8.82 -36.22
CA LYS A 363 6.56 7.98 -37.33
C LYS A 363 5.99 6.56 -37.28
N ARG A 364 5.73 6.02 -36.09
CA ARG A 364 5.19 4.67 -35.90
C ARG A 364 3.69 4.63 -36.15
N THR A 365 2.92 5.60 -35.65
CA THR A 365 1.48 5.74 -35.93
C THR A 365 1.22 5.95 -37.42
N GLN A 366 2.11 6.66 -38.13
CA GLN A 366 2.04 6.77 -39.59
C GLN A 366 2.39 5.47 -40.34
N LYS A 367 3.21 4.59 -39.75
CA LYS A 367 3.57 3.28 -40.32
C LYS A 367 2.56 2.18 -39.99
N SER A 368 1.82 2.28 -38.90
CA SER A 368 0.83 1.28 -38.44
C SER A 368 -0.58 1.54 -38.98
N LEU A 369 -0.70 1.91 -40.26
CA LEU A 369 -1.99 1.93 -41.00
C LEU A 369 -2.52 0.50 -41.24
N SER A 370 -2.51 -0.34 -40.20
CA SER A 370 -3.11 -1.66 -40.14
C SER A 370 -4.21 -1.65 -39.07
N GLU A 371 -5.46 -1.68 -39.54
CA GLU A 371 -6.71 -2.10 -38.88
C GLU A 371 -7.23 -1.38 -37.61
N SER A 372 -6.47 -0.50 -36.96
CA SER A 372 -6.95 0.28 -35.79
C SER A 372 -7.40 1.70 -36.19
N GLN A 373 -8.59 2.14 -35.73
CA GLN A 373 -9.09 3.50 -35.97
C GLN A 373 -8.53 4.48 -34.93
N PRO A 374 -8.04 5.67 -35.34
CA PRO A 374 -7.50 6.67 -34.44
C PRO A 374 -8.58 7.17 -33.46
N GLN A 375 -8.21 7.33 -32.19
CA GLN A 375 -9.14 7.75 -31.14
C GLN A 375 -9.15 9.29 -30.99
N PRO A 376 -10.29 9.88 -30.60
CA PRO A 376 -10.39 11.32 -30.37
C PRO A 376 -9.38 11.82 -29.33
N THR A 377 -8.59 12.83 -29.72
CA THR A 377 -7.64 13.51 -28.84
C THR A 377 -8.14 14.89 -28.43
N ALA A 378 -7.79 15.32 -27.22
CA ALA A 378 -8.22 16.59 -26.65
C ALA A 378 -7.06 17.33 -25.96
N GLN A 379 -7.26 18.62 -25.73
CA GLN A 379 -6.36 19.47 -24.95
C GLN A 379 -7.09 20.10 -23.76
N VAL A 380 -6.41 20.21 -22.63
CA VAL A 380 -6.91 20.87 -21.43
C VAL A 380 -6.79 22.37 -21.58
N VAL A 381 -7.93 23.07 -21.55
CA VAL A 381 -8.01 24.53 -21.67
C VAL A 381 -8.16 25.23 -20.32
N GLY A 382 -8.44 24.48 -19.26
CA GLY A 382 -8.45 25.00 -17.89
C GLY A 382 -8.90 23.97 -16.86
N VAL A 383 -8.61 24.29 -15.60
CA VAL A 383 -8.95 23.44 -14.44
C VAL A 383 -10.01 24.13 -13.61
N ILE A 384 -11.16 23.46 -13.42
CA ILE A 384 -12.28 23.97 -12.61
C ILE A 384 -12.01 23.72 -11.13
N LYS A 385 -11.53 22.52 -10.80
CA LYS A 385 -11.27 22.11 -9.42
C LYS A 385 -10.00 21.27 -9.37
N ARG A 386 -9.05 21.69 -8.55
CA ARG A 386 -7.82 20.94 -8.24
C ARG A 386 -8.11 19.78 -7.30
N ASN A 387 -7.37 18.70 -7.48
CA ASN A 387 -7.32 17.53 -6.60
C ASN A 387 -5.98 17.44 -5.85
N TRP A 388 -5.42 18.59 -5.49
CA TRP A 388 -4.16 18.66 -4.75
C TRP A 388 -4.39 18.22 -3.30
N ARG A 389 -3.46 17.40 -2.80
CA ARG A 389 -3.43 16.88 -1.44
C ARG A 389 -2.00 16.93 -0.90
N GLN A 390 -1.81 16.47 0.33
CA GLN A 390 -0.47 16.16 0.82
C GLN A 390 0.01 14.88 0.14
N TYR A 391 1.22 14.92 -0.41
CA TYR A 391 1.84 13.81 -1.14
C TYR A 391 3.01 13.27 -0.32
N VAL A 392 3.13 11.94 -0.28
CA VAL A 392 4.27 11.28 0.36
C VAL A 392 5.31 10.92 -0.68
N GLY A 393 6.59 11.07 -0.34
CA GLY A 393 7.68 10.85 -1.27
C GLY A 393 9.04 11.02 -0.62
N HIS A 394 10.06 11.26 -1.44
CA HIS A 394 11.44 11.48 -0.98
C HIS A 394 12.18 12.44 -1.92
N ILE A 395 13.31 12.99 -1.46
CA ILE A 395 14.15 13.85 -2.30
C ILE A 395 14.93 12.99 -3.29
N ASP A 396 14.94 13.40 -4.57
CA ASP A 396 15.78 12.82 -5.61
C ASP A 396 17.26 13.13 -5.29
N PRO A 397 18.09 12.13 -4.95
CA PRO A 397 19.48 12.37 -4.56
C PRO A 397 20.33 12.95 -5.70
N SER A 398 19.90 12.81 -6.95
CA SER A 398 20.59 13.39 -8.11
C SER A 398 20.42 14.90 -8.23
N SER A 399 19.34 15.44 -7.63
CA SER A 399 19.05 16.88 -7.61
C SER A 399 19.72 17.62 -6.46
N ALA A 400 20.27 16.90 -5.47
CA ALA A 400 20.96 17.47 -4.32
C ALA A 400 22.43 17.76 -4.64
N SER A 401 22.90 18.96 -4.28
CA SER A 401 24.32 19.30 -4.43
C SER A 401 25.18 18.53 -3.43
N LYS A 402 26.23 17.85 -3.90
CA LYS A 402 27.18 17.12 -3.03
C LYS A 402 28.16 18.03 -2.27
N SER A 403 28.20 19.33 -2.59
CA SER A 403 29.26 20.26 -2.15
C SER A 403 28.87 21.20 -1.01
N SER A 404 27.63 21.12 -0.52
CA SER A 404 27.08 22.07 0.43
C SER A 404 26.94 21.49 1.84
N GLN A 405 28.05 21.50 2.57
CA GLN A 405 28.03 21.46 4.03
C GLN A 405 27.53 22.80 4.65
N GLY A 406 26.82 23.63 3.88
CA GLY A 406 26.44 24.99 4.26
C GLY A 406 24.93 25.21 4.36
N ARG A 407 24.51 26.13 5.23
CA ARG A 407 23.11 26.56 5.50
C ARG A 407 22.43 27.33 4.34
N LYS A 408 22.84 27.11 3.09
CA LYS A 408 22.28 27.81 1.92
C LYS A 408 20.95 27.14 1.54
N GLN A 409 19.99 27.94 1.11
CA GLN A 409 18.74 27.42 0.55
C GLN A 409 19.01 26.84 -0.83
N GLU A 410 18.60 25.60 -1.06
CA GLU A 410 18.81 24.86 -2.30
C GLU A 410 17.48 24.40 -2.87
N SER A 411 17.38 24.35 -4.21
CA SER A 411 16.22 23.74 -4.88
C SER A 411 16.53 22.28 -5.18
N VAL A 412 15.64 21.38 -4.79
CA VAL A 412 15.74 19.94 -5.04
C VAL A 412 14.42 19.41 -5.60
N PHE A 413 14.45 18.23 -6.22
CA PHE A 413 13.23 17.55 -6.65
C PHE A 413 12.74 16.57 -5.58
N PHE A 414 11.45 16.61 -5.32
CA PHE A 414 10.70 15.63 -4.57
C PHE A 414 10.02 14.67 -5.54
N VAL A 415 10.22 13.38 -5.31
CA VAL A 415 9.62 12.28 -6.07
C VAL A 415 8.47 11.71 -5.24
N PRO A 416 7.21 11.92 -5.65
CA PRO A 416 6.05 11.33 -5.00
C PRO A 416 6.06 9.79 -5.09
N MET A 417 5.41 9.12 -4.13
CA MET A 417 5.19 7.67 -4.15
C MET A 417 4.22 7.26 -5.26
N ASP A 418 3.19 8.07 -5.51
CA ASP A 418 2.28 7.87 -6.63
C ASP A 418 2.94 8.34 -7.94
N LYS A 419 3.27 7.38 -8.81
CA LYS A 419 3.90 7.62 -10.12
C LYS A 419 3.06 8.47 -11.08
N LYS A 420 1.78 8.70 -10.78
CA LYS A 420 0.91 9.59 -11.56
C LYS A 420 1.11 11.06 -11.24
N ILE A 421 1.75 11.37 -10.12
CA ILE A 421 2.01 12.74 -9.69
C ILE A 421 3.42 13.12 -10.17
N PRO A 422 3.58 14.28 -10.86
CA PRO A 422 4.88 14.70 -11.37
C PRO A 422 5.83 15.06 -10.22
N LYS A 423 7.14 15.08 -10.52
CA LYS A 423 8.16 15.62 -9.60
C LYS A 423 7.80 17.04 -9.13
N ILE A 424 7.98 17.32 -7.85
CA ILE A 424 7.69 18.63 -7.23
C ILE A 424 9.02 19.31 -6.89
N ARG A 425 9.20 20.57 -7.29
CA ARG A 425 10.36 21.35 -6.86
C ARG A 425 10.16 21.83 -5.43
N LEU A 426 11.14 21.56 -4.57
CA LEU A 426 11.20 22.02 -3.18
C LEU A 426 12.39 22.94 -2.97
N ARG A 427 12.21 24.01 -2.19
CA ARG A 427 13.32 24.81 -1.67
C ARG A 427 13.50 24.58 -0.18
N THR A 428 14.64 24.05 0.24
CA THR A 428 14.91 23.76 1.64
C THR A 428 16.36 24.04 2.00
N ARG A 429 16.61 24.35 3.27
CA ARG A 429 17.96 24.47 3.86
C ARG A 429 18.44 23.17 4.52
N GLN A 430 17.57 22.16 4.58
CA GLN A 430 17.76 20.93 5.34
C GLN A 430 18.00 19.72 4.43
N VAL A 431 18.52 19.91 3.21
CA VAL A 431 18.72 18.82 2.22
C VAL A 431 19.49 17.65 2.84
N SER A 432 20.57 17.92 3.57
CA SER A 432 21.39 16.89 4.21
C SER A 432 20.68 16.10 5.32
N GLU A 433 19.71 16.70 6.01
CA GLU A 433 18.91 16.04 7.05
C GLU A 433 17.73 15.25 6.46
N LEU A 434 17.21 15.70 5.32
CA LEU A 434 16.00 15.15 4.68
C LEU A 434 16.30 14.07 3.64
N LEU A 435 17.53 14.01 3.12
CA LEU A 435 17.95 12.98 2.17
C LEU A 435 17.92 11.61 2.84
N GLY A 436 17.36 10.61 2.15
CA GLY A 436 17.17 9.27 2.71
C GLY A 436 15.96 9.11 3.63
N LYS A 437 15.08 10.12 3.72
CA LYS A 437 13.86 10.08 4.54
C LYS A 437 12.59 10.14 3.69
N ARG A 438 11.50 9.56 4.22
CA ARG A 438 10.13 9.79 3.75
C ARG A 438 9.67 11.17 4.19
N LEU A 439 9.14 11.94 3.26
CA LEU A 439 8.69 13.31 3.46
C LEU A 439 7.23 13.45 3.03
N LEU A 440 6.52 14.34 3.73
CA LEU A 440 5.19 14.79 3.39
C LEU A 440 5.28 16.22 2.83
N VAL A 441 4.77 16.40 1.61
CA VAL A 441 4.90 17.64 0.83
C VAL A 441 3.54 18.08 0.30
N THR A 442 3.31 19.40 0.27
CA THR A 442 2.13 19.99 -0.37
C THR A 442 2.56 20.75 -1.61
N MET A 443 1.77 20.65 -2.68
CA MET A 443 1.96 21.44 -3.89
C MET A 443 1.28 22.81 -3.77
N ASP A 444 2.02 23.86 -4.11
CA ASP A 444 1.59 25.26 -3.93
C ASP A 444 1.07 25.89 -5.23
N ALA A 445 1.84 25.71 -6.31
CA ALA A 445 1.57 26.36 -7.60
C ALA A 445 2.25 25.62 -8.75
N TRP A 446 1.75 25.85 -9.96
CA TRP A 446 2.41 25.41 -11.19
C TRP A 446 2.35 26.51 -12.24
N GLU A 447 3.44 27.26 -12.32
CA GLU A 447 3.57 28.40 -13.23
C GLU A 447 3.72 27.98 -14.69
N ARG A 448 3.31 28.87 -15.60
CA ARG A 448 3.31 28.61 -17.05
C ARG A 448 4.70 28.50 -17.67
N ASP A 449 5.71 29.03 -16.99
CA ASP A 449 7.11 29.01 -17.40
C ASP A 449 7.91 27.90 -16.68
N SER A 450 7.27 27.09 -15.84
CA SER A 450 7.93 26.01 -15.09
C SER A 450 7.46 24.63 -15.53
N ARG A 451 8.40 23.73 -15.86
CA ARG A 451 8.11 22.32 -16.21
C ARG A 451 7.53 21.50 -15.07
N HIS A 452 7.88 21.86 -13.84
CA HIS A 452 7.54 21.15 -12.62
C HIS A 452 6.75 22.07 -11.69
N PRO A 453 5.77 21.55 -10.94
CA PRO A 453 5.13 22.32 -9.87
C PRO A 453 6.12 22.67 -8.76
N VAL A 454 5.80 23.71 -8.00
CA VAL A 454 6.49 24.07 -6.76
C VAL A 454 5.66 23.63 -5.56
N GLY A 455 6.35 23.25 -4.48
CA GLY A 455 5.71 22.87 -3.23
C GLY A 455 6.61 23.14 -2.02
N HIS A 456 6.05 22.90 -0.84
CA HIS A 456 6.75 23.08 0.43
C HIS A 456 6.71 21.81 1.28
N LEU A 457 7.67 21.70 2.20
CA LEU A 457 7.78 20.57 3.12
C LEU A 457 6.80 20.74 4.27
N VAL A 458 5.97 19.74 4.55
CA VAL A 458 5.08 19.72 5.72
C VAL A 458 5.78 19.08 6.92
N ARG A 459 6.33 17.87 6.75
CA ARG A 459 7.10 17.16 7.78
C ARG A 459 7.90 15.98 7.23
N SER A 460 8.88 15.52 8.00
CA SER A 460 9.57 14.24 7.77
C SER A 460 8.87 13.12 8.56
N LEU A 461 8.64 11.98 7.92
CA LEU A 461 7.98 10.79 8.51
C LEU A 461 8.99 9.80 9.11
N GLY A 462 10.25 9.83 8.66
CA GLY A 462 11.32 8.95 9.15
C GLY A 462 12.23 8.47 8.02
N GLU A 463 13.19 7.61 8.34
CA GLU A 463 14.12 7.04 7.35
C GLU A 463 13.41 6.09 6.39
N LEU A 464 13.87 6.08 5.13
CA LEU A 464 13.39 5.14 4.11
C LEU A 464 13.56 3.69 4.59
N GLU A 465 12.64 2.81 4.20
CA GLU A 465 12.67 1.38 4.53
C GLU A 465 12.52 1.05 6.04
N THR A 466 12.20 2.03 6.87
CA THR A 466 11.79 1.79 8.24
C THR A 466 10.29 1.48 8.33
N LYS A 467 9.94 0.46 9.12
CA LYS A 467 8.55 -0.01 9.26
C LYS A 467 7.59 1.13 9.64
N ALA A 468 7.97 1.94 10.63
CA ALA A 468 7.16 3.07 11.08
C ALA A 468 6.92 4.10 9.96
N ALA A 469 7.98 4.52 9.25
CA ALA A 469 7.86 5.54 8.21
C ALA A 469 7.10 5.04 6.97
N GLU A 470 7.33 3.80 6.52
CA GLU A 470 6.62 3.24 5.36
C GLU A 470 5.13 2.97 5.66
N THR A 471 4.81 2.50 6.87
CA THR A 471 3.40 2.35 7.29
C THR A 471 2.69 3.69 7.36
N GLU A 472 3.30 4.71 8.00
CA GLU A 472 2.71 6.05 8.08
C GLU A 472 2.59 6.70 6.69
N ALA A 473 3.61 6.53 5.83
CA ALA A 473 3.59 6.97 4.44
C ALA A 473 2.42 6.37 3.67
N LEU A 474 2.22 5.06 3.77
CA LEU A 474 1.12 4.37 3.10
C LEU A 474 -0.24 4.85 3.60
N LEU A 475 -0.41 5.03 4.92
CA LEU A 475 -1.67 5.51 5.49
C LEU A 475 -2.01 6.93 5.00
N LEU A 476 -1.02 7.84 4.94
CA LEU A 476 -1.22 9.21 4.45
C LEU A 476 -1.49 9.27 2.95
N GLU A 477 -0.79 8.46 2.14
CA GLU A 477 -0.94 8.46 0.68
C GLU A 477 -2.36 8.07 0.24
N TRP A 478 -3.02 7.20 1.03
CA TRP A 478 -4.38 6.74 0.80
C TRP A 478 -5.43 7.39 1.71
N ASP A 479 -5.09 8.51 2.36
CA ASP A 479 -5.98 9.31 3.22
C ASP A 479 -6.67 8.50 4.33
N VAL A 480 -5.94 7.54 4.91
CA VAL A 480 -6.43 6.71 6.02
C VAL A 480 -6.17 7.42 7.34
N GLN A 481 -7.23 7.79 8.06
CA GLN A 481 -7.12 8.44 9.36
C GLN A 481 -6.65 7.47 10.44
N TYR A 482 -5.38 7.59 10.85
CA TYR A 482 -4.75 6.71 11.84
C TYR A 482 -4.52 7.38 13.20
N ARG A 483 -4.95 8.64 13.36
CA ARG A 483 -4.83 9.35 14.64
C ARG A 483 -5.73 8.70 15.71
N PRO A 484 -5.34 8.79 16.99
CA PRO A 484 -6.19 8.38 18.10
C PRO A 484 -7.55 9.08 18.08
N PHE A 485 -8.57 8.41 18.62
CA PHE A 485 -9.91 8.98 18.70
C PHE A 485 -9.93 10.24 19.59
N PRO A 486 -10.55 11.34 19.14
CA PRO A 486 -10.72 12.54 19.96
C PRO A 486 -11.53 12.28 21.22
N LYS A 487 -11.29 13.05 22.29
CA LYS A 487 -12.02 12.91 23.55
C LYS A 487 -13.54 13.05 23.39
N THR A 488 -14.01 13.95 22.53
CA THR A 488 -15.44 14.12 22.22
C THR A 488 -16.09 12.84 21.67
N VAL A 489 -15.31 11.98 21.01
CA VAL A 489 -15.75 10.64 20.56
C VAL A 489 -15.74 9.67 21.73
N LEU A 490 -14.70 9.67 22.55
CA LEU A 490 -14.58 8.79 23.73
C LEU A 490 -15.65 9.08 24.79
N ASP A 491 -16.05 10.34 24.97
CA ASP A 491 -17.12 10.76 25.88
C ASP A 491 -18.51 10.22 25.46
N CYS A 492 -18.65 9.71 24.23
CA CYS A 492 -19.87 9.04 23.76
C CYS A 492 -19.92 7.54 24.15
N LEU A 493 -18.84 6.97 24.71
CA LEU A 493 -18.80 5.58 25.15
C LEU A 493 -19.67 5.35 26.40
N PRO A 494 -20.18 4.12 26.61
CA PRO A 494 -20.86 3.76 27.85
C PRO A 494 -19.98 4.03 29.07
N LYS A 495 -20.56 4.59 30.13
CA LYS A 495 -19.83 4.98 31.35
C LYS A 495 -19.26 3.77 32.09
N GLU A 496 -19.92 2.63 31.95
CA GLU A 496 -19.56 1.34 32.50
C GLU A 496 -18.28 0.77 31.88
N GLY A 497 -17.86 1.25 30.71
CA GLY A 497 -16.64 0.76 30.06
C GLY A 497 -16.72 -0.74 29.77
N HIS A 498 -15.65 -1.48 30.11
CA HIS A 498 -15.57 -2.93 29.98
C HIS A 498 -16.51 -3.71 30.91
N ASP A 499 -17.03 -3.04 31.94
CA ASP A 499 -17.96 -3.64 32.91
C ASP A 499 -19.41 -3.60 32.43
N TRP A 500 -19.67 -3.08 31.23
CA TRP A 500 -21.00 -3.12 30.62
C TRP A 500 -21.49 -4.57 30.46
N ARG A 501 -22.75 -4.81 30.84
CA ARG A 501 -23.43 -6.10 30.74
C ARG A 501 -24.84 -5.90 30.19
N VAL A 502 -25.41 -6.96 29.63
CA VAL A 502 -26.83 -6.98 29.27
C VAL A 502 -27.66 -6.92 30.56
N PRO A 503 -28.70 -6.07 30.65
CA PRO A 503 -29.55 -6.00 31.83
C PRO A 503 -30.22 -7.35 32.12
N GLU A 504 -30.27 -7.77 33.39
CA GLU A 504 -30.91 -9.05 33.76
C GLU A 504 -32.44 -9.00 33.63
N SER A 505 -33.06 -7.86 33.98
CA SER A 505 -34.50 -7.66 33.88
C SER A 505 -34.92 -7.36 32.45
N MET A 506 -35.86 -8.14 31.91
CA MET A 506 -36.48 -7.90 30.61
C MET A 506 -37.38 -6.66 30.56
N GLU A 507 -37.66 -6.05 31.71
CA GLU A 507 -38.39 -4.77 31.80
C GLU A 507 -37.48 -3.55 31.56
N ASP A 508 -36.16 -3.75 31.55
CA ASP A 508 -35.20 -2.69 31.29
C ASP A 508 -35.34 -2.15 29.85
N ALA A 509 -35.12 -0.84 29.67
CA ALA A 509 -35.19 -0.20 28.37
C ALA A 509 -34.23 -0.82 27.32
N GLY A 510 -33.15 -1.46 27.76
CA GLY A 510 -32.21 -2.21 26.92
C GLY A 510 -32.83 -3.42 26.20
N TRP A 511 -33.93 -3.98 26.73
CA TRP A 511 -34.67 -5.11 26.13
C TRP A 511 -35.76 -4.69 25.14
N ARG A 512 -35.97 -3.38 24.96
CA ARG A 512 -36.99 -2.87 24.03
C ARG A 512 -36.79 -3.42 22.61
N ASP A 513 -37.84 -4.03 22.08
CA ASP A 513 -37.89 -4.64 20.75
C ASP A 513 -36.83 -5.73 20.53
N ARG A 514 -36.35 -6.39 21.63
CA ARG A 514 -35.38 -7.49 21.59
C ARG A 514 -35.98 -8.81 22.02
N GLU A 515 -35.62 -9.86 21.30
CA GLU A 515 -35.92 -11.24 21.67
C GLU A 515 -34.77 -11.87 22.47
N ASP A 516 -35.11 -12.69 23.47
CA ASP A 516 -34.13 -13.49 24.19
C ASP A 516 -33.82 -14.77 23.42
N LEU A 517 -32.61 -14.86 22.88
CA LEU A 517 -32.11 -15.99 22.11
C LEU A 517 -30.93 -16.68 22.79
N ARG A 518 -30.67 -16.40 24.07
CA ARG A 518 -29.54 -16.98 24.82
C ARG A 518 -29.60 -18.50 24.92
N GLY A 519 -30.78 -19.10 24.73
CA GLY A 519 -30.99 -20.54 24.68
C GLY A 519 -30.49 -21.23 23.40
N LEU A 520 -30.28 -20.49 22.30
CA LEU A 520 -29.81 -21.07 21.04
C LEU A 520 -28.32 -21.41 21.09
N LEU A 521 -27.95 -22.48 20.37
CA LEU A 521 -26.56 -22.92 20.21
C LEU A 521 -25.89 -22.16 19.06
N VAL A 522 -25.48 -20.93 19.36
CA VAL A 522 -24.81 -20.04 18.42
C VAL A 522 -23.29 -20.21 18.52
N CYS A 523 -22.56 -20.19 17.40
CA CYS A 523 -21.10 -20.12 17.37
C CYS A 523 -20.62 -19.14 16.30
N SER A 524 -19.41 -18.59 16.46
CA SER A 524 -18.74 -17.81 15.40
C SER A 524 -17.63 -18.63 14.73
N ILE A 525 -17.32 -18.30 13.47
CA ILE A 525 -16.26 -18.95 12.69
C ILE A 525 -15.44 -17.87 11.98
N ASP A 526 -14.24 -17.61 12.51
CA ASP A 526 -13.46 -16.42 12.18
C ASP A 526 -12.02 -16.75 11.76
N PRO A 527 -11.26 -15.78 11.20
CA PRO A 527 -9.82 -15.91 11.07
C PRO A 527 -9.13 -16.12 12.43
N PRO A 528 -8.00 -16.85 12.48
CA PRO A 528 -7.26 -17.03 13.73
C PRO A 528 -6.79 -15.68 14.28
N GLY A 529 -7.07 -15.42 15.56
CA GLY A 529 -6.71 -14.16 16.24
C GLY A 529 -7.71 -13.02 16.05
N CYS A 530 -8.89 -13.28 15.46
CA CYS A 530 -9.98 -12.31 15.38
C CYS A 530 -10.42 -11.86 16.79
N GLN A 531 -10.55 -10.55 16.99
CA GLN A 531 -11.02 -9.96 18.26
C GLN A 531 -12.37 -9.24 18.10
N ASP A 532 -12.63 -8.78 16.89
CA ASP A 532 -13.81 -8.08 16.38
C ASP A 532 -14.74 -9.09 15.69
N ILE A 533 -15.42 -9.93 16.48
CA ILE A 533 -16.33 -10.95 15.98
C ILE A 533 -17.66 -10.27 15.65
N ASP A 534 -17.91 -10.06 14.36
CA ASP A 534 -19.11 -9.38 13.87
C ASP A 534 -20.29 -10.31 13.66
N ASP A 535 -20.04 -11.56 13.26
CA ASP A 535 -21.05 -12.53 12.91
C ASP A 535 -20.98 -13.82 13.72
N ALA A 536 -22.15 -14.40 13.96
CA ALA A 536 -22.31 -15.72 14.55
C ALA A 536 -23.49 -16.45 13.91
N LEU A 537 -23.44 -17.77 13.87
CA LEU A 537 -24.39 -18.61 13.15
C LEU A 537 -24.98 -19.69 14.06
N HIS A 538 -26.18 -20.14 13.73
CA HIS A 538 -26.72 -21.40 14.21
C HIS A 538 -27.59 -22.06 13.15
N ALA A 539 -27.79 -23.37 13.29
CA ALA A 539 -28.83 -24.10 12.56
C ALA A 539 -29.43 -25.19 13.44
N ARG A 540 -30.74 -25.45 13.27
CA ARG A 540 -31.43 -26.58 13.88
C ARG A 540 -32.50 -27.13 12.94
N LYS A 541 -32.83 -28.41 13.11
CA LYS A 541 -33.91 -29.05 12.36
C LYS A 541 -35.26 -28.79 13.05
N LEU A 542 -36.28 -28.44 12.26
CA LEU A 542 -37.64 -28.19 12.72
C LEU A 542 -38.49 -29.48 12.69
N PRO A 543 -39.57 -29.57 13.48
CA PRO A 543 -40.44 -30.76 13.51
C PRO A 543 -41.10 -31.11 12.17
N ASN A 544 -41.30 -30.12 11.29
CA ASN A 544 -41.86 -30.29 9.94
C ASN A 544 -40.84 -30.84 8.91
N GLY A 545 -39.58 -31.04 9.31
CA GLY A 545 -38.51 -31.53 8.44
C GLY A 545 -37.68 -30.43 7.77
N ASN A 546 -38.08 -29.16 7.89
CA ASN A 546 -37.30 -28.01 7.44
C ASN A 546 -36.17 -27.69 8.44
N PHE A 547 -35.35 -26.70 8.11
CA PHE A 547 -34.28 -26.20 8.97
C PHE A 547 -34.54 -24.74 9.32
N GLU A 548 -34.31 -24.39 10.58
CA GLU A 548 -34.16 -22.99 10.98
C GLU A 548 -32.68 -22.66 10.96
N VAL A 549 -32.33 -21.59 10.25
CA VAL A 549 -30.97 -21.04 10.20
C VAL A 549 -31.01 -19.61 10.69
N GLY A 550 -30.07 -19.24 11.56
CA GLY A 550 -29.91 -17.85 12.00
C GLY A 550 -28.51 -17.33 11.76
N VAL A 551 -28.44 -16.10 11.28
CA VAL A 551 -27.24 -15.26 11.26
C VAL A 551 -27.46 -14.12 12.25
N HIS A 552 -26.52 -13.95 13.17
CA HIS A 552 -26.56 -12.97 14.25
C HIS A 552 -25.40 -12.00 14.05
N ILE A 553 -25.72 -10.72 13.84
CA ILE A 553 -24.73 -9.66 13.59
C ILE A 553 -24.62 -8.76 14.82
N ALA A 554 -23.43 -8.32 15.19
CA ALA A 554 -23.20 -7.38 16.29
C ALA A 554 -24.11 -6.13 16.20
N ASP A 555 -24.84 -5.79 17.28
CA ASP A 555 -25.75 -4.63 17.27
C ASP A 555 -25.03 -3.31 17.61
N VAL A 556 -24.17 -2.87 16.69
CA VAL A 556 -23.44 -1.59 16.79
C VAL A 556 -24.39 -0.40 16.91
N SER A 557 -25.57 -0.47 16.27
CA SER A 557 -26.60 0.59 16.29
C SER A 557 -27.15 0.88 17.70
N ASN A 558 -26.96 -0.05 18.64
CA ASN A 558 -27.30 0.18 20.03
C ASN A 558 -26.39 1.25 20.66
N PHE A 559 -25.10 1.24 20.34
CA PHE A 559 -24.07 2.08 20.97
C PHE A 559 -23.77 3.34 20.16
N VAL A 560 -23.77 3.26 18.83
CA VAL A 560 -23.51 4.41 17.96
C VAL A 560 -24.84 5.03 17.52
N LYS A 561 -25.11 6.26 17.96
CA LYS A 561 -26.36 6.99 17.64
C LYS A 561 -26.13 8.05 16.57
N PRO A 562 -27.11 8.30 15.68
CA PRO A 562 -26.98 9.31 14.63
C PRO A 562 -26.66 10.70 15.19
N ALA A 563 -25.87 11.48 14.43
CA ALA A 563 -25.51 12.86 14.75
C ALA A 563 -24.73 13.05 16.07
N THR A 564 -24.08 11.99 16.57
CA THR A 564 -23.10 12.05 17.66
C THR A 564 -21.69 12.27 17.11
N ALA A 565 -20.73 12.64 17.97
CA ALA A 565 -19.33 12.75 17.57
C ALA A 565 -18.76 11.38 17.12
N MET A 566 -19.19 10.29 17.77
CA MET A 566 -18.85 8.92 17.39
C MET A 566 -19.32 8.59 15.96
N ASP A 567 -20.57 8.90 15.62
CA ASP A 567 -21.15 8.68 14.29
C ASP A 567 -20.43 9.50 13.21
N ALA A 568 -20.09 10.76 13.52
CA ALA A 568 -19.34 11.62 12.62
C ALA A 568 -17.93 11.07 12.33
N GLU A 569 -17.19 10.62 13.36
CA GLU A 569 -15.86 10.03 13.20
C GLU A 569 -15.91 8.69 12.45
N ALA A 570 -16.87 7.81 12.79
CA ALA A 570 -17.07 6.54 12.09
C ALA A 570 -17.41 6.77 10.60
N SER A 571 -18.23 7.79 10.30
CA SER A 571 -18.57 8.18 8.92
C SER A 571 -17.36 8.70 8.13
N VAL A 572 -16.43 9.41 8.79
CA VAL A 572 -15.19 9.90 8.17
C VAL A 572 -14.24 8.75 7.87
N ARG A 573 -14.08 7.80 8.80
CA ARG A 573 -13.22 6.62 8.61
C ARG A 573 -13.79 5.64 7.60
N GLY A 574 -15.11 5.45 7.59
CA GLY A 574 -15.86 4.61 6.65
C GLY A 574 -15.68 3.10 6.81
N THR A 575 -14.47 2.62 7.10
CA THR A 575 -14.15 1.20 7.32
C THR A 575 -12.92 1.04 8.21
N THR A 576 -12.79 -0.11 8.87
CA THR A 576 -11.53 -0.53 9.49
C THR A 576 -10.54 -0.88 8.38
N VAL A 577 -9.29 -0.41 8.49
CA VAL A 577 -8.22 -0.71 7.52
C VAL A 577 -7.26 -1.73 8.13
N TYR A 578 -7.15 -2.89 7.48
CA TYR A 578 -6.25 -3.97 7.89
C TYR A 578 -4.94 -3.89 7.10
N LEU A 579 -3.83 -3.76 7.82
CA LEU A 579 -2.48 -3.88 7.32
C LEU A 579 -1.88 -5.22 7.77
N VAL A 580 -0.67 -5.52 7.30
CA VAL A 580 0.04 -6.75 7.67
C VAL A 580 0.25 -6.85 9.19
N ASP A 581 0.64 -5.77 9.84
CA ASP A 581 1.02 -5.71 11.26
C ASP A 581 0.08 -4.88 12.15
N LYS A 582 -0.80 -4.08 11.54
CA LYS A 582 -1.65 -3.12 12.24
C LYS A 582 -3.07 -3.16 11.72
N ARG A 583 -4.01 -2.87 12.62
CA ARG A 583 -5.41 -2.62 12.30
C ARG A 583 -5.73 -1.19 12.71
N ILE A 584 -6.29 -0.41 11.79
CA ILE A 584 -6.74 0.96 12.05
C ILE A 584 -8.26 0.90 12.21
N ASP A 585 -8.72 0.93 13.46
CA ASP A 585 -10.13 0.71 13.80
C ASP A 585 -11.03 1.85 13.33
N MET A 586 -12.22 1.50 12.82
CA MET A 586 -13.30 2.45 12.54
C MET A 586 -13.93 2.99 13.84
N LEU A 587 -14.07 2.15 14.85
CA LEU A 587 -14.66 2.47 16.15
C LEU A 587 -13.61 2.31 17.27
N PRO A 588 -13.75 3.00 18.42
CA PRO A 588 -12.87 2.79 19.56
C PRO A 588 -12.82 1.32 19.99
N MET A 589 -11.63 0.85 20.40
CA MET A 589 -11.39 -0.55 20.76
C MET A 589 -12.44 -1.11 21.74
N LEU A 590 -12.86 -0.32 22.73
CA LEU A 590 -13.90 -0.73 23.69
C LEU A 590 -15.18 -1.24 23.00
N LEU A 591 -15.64 -0.56 21.94
CA LEU A 591 -16.81 -1.01 21.20
C LEU A 591 -16.47 -2.17 20.25
N GLY A 592 -15.43 -1.99 19.44
CA GLY A 592 -15.09 -2.92 18.36
C GLY A 592 -14.65 -4.30 18.84
N THR A 593 -13.80 -4.40 19.85
CA THR A 593 -13.21 -5.67 20.29
C THR A 593 -13.83 -6.28 21.54
N ASP A 594 -14.80 -5.60 22.17
CA ASP A 594 -15.40 -6.08 23.41
C ASP A 594 -16.92 -5.98 23.50
N LEU A 595 -17.49 -4.76 23.48
CA LEU A 595 -18.92 -4.57 23.74
C LEU A 595 -19.81 -5.02 22.57
N CYS A 596 -19.42 -4.74 21.33
CA CYS A 596 -20.14 -5.19 20.14
C CYS A 596 -19.70 -6.58 19.70
N SER A 597 -18.43 -6.94 19.91
CA SER A 597 -17.87 -8.24 19.54
C SER A 597 -18.66 -9.39 20.19
N LEU A 598 -19.09 -10.36 19.39
CA LEU A 598 -19.92 -11.50 19.79
C LEU A 598 -19.10 -12.61 20.49
N LYS A 599 -18.37 -12.21 21.54
CA LYS A 599 -17.45 -13.07 22.30
C LYS A 599 -18.15 -14.32 22.86
N PRO A 600 -17.45 -15.47 22.91
CA PRO A 600 -18.01 -16.70 23.43
C PRO A 600 -18.29 -16.58 24.93
N HIS A 601 -19.32 -17.29 25.39
CA HIS A 601 -19.79 -17.40 26.76
C HIS A 601 -20.26 -16.10 27.43
N VAL A 602 -20.35 -14.99 26.70
CA VAL A 602 -20.82 -13.70 27.22
C VAL A 602 -22.10 -13.28 26.50
N GLU A 603 -23.01 -12.66 27.23
CA GLU A 603 -24.25 -12.12 26.66
C GLU A 603 -23.94 -10.85 25.85
N ARG A 604 -24.46 -10.79 24.63
CA ARG A 604 -24.23 -9.70 23.69
C ARG A 604 -25.50 -9.35 22.93
N PHE A 605 -25.64 -8.07 22.62
CA PHE A 605 -26.69 -7.58 21.74
C PHE A 605 -26.35 -7.90 20.28
N ALA A 606 -27.32 -8.48 19.57
CA ALA A 606 -27.21 -8.81 18.16
C ALA A 606 -28.46 -8.39 17.40
N PHE A 607 -28.30 -8.14 16.10
CA PHE A 607 -29.37 -8.10 15.13
C PHE A 607 -29.42 -9.45 14.42
N SER A 608 -30.53 -10.17 14.57
CA SER A 608 -30.67 -11.54 14.09
C SER A 608 -31.55 -11.61 12.86
N VAL A 609 -31.08 -12.37 11.87
CA VAL A 609 -31.82 -12.75 10.67
C VAL A 609 -32.05 -14.25 10.70
N PHE A 610 -33.32 -14.66 10.63
CA PHE A 610 -33.73 -16.05 10.63
C PHE A 610 -34.32 -16.41 9.27
N TRP A 611 -34.06 -17.65 8.86
CA TRP A 611 -34.72 -18.29 7.74
C TRP A 611 -35.26 -19.64 8.15
N GLU A 612 -36.47 -19.93 7.73
CA GLU A 612 -36.90 -21.31 7.54
C GLU A 612 -36.51 -21.72 6.13
N VAL A 613 -35.66 -22.75 6.01
CA VAL A 613 -35.20 -23.29 4.73
C VAL A 613 -35.55 -24.75 4.61
N ASP A 614 -35.97 -25.17 3.42
CA ASP A 614 -36.22 -26.58 3.14
C ASP A 614 -34.91 -27.37 2.96
N ALA A 615 -35.03 -28.67 2.72
CA ALA A 615 -33.85 -29.51 2.47
C ALA A 615 -33.04 -29.06 1.24
N ASN A 616 -33.65 -28.39 0.25
CA ASN A 616 -33.00 -27.87 -0.96
C ASN A 616 -32.34 -26.50 -0.76
N ALA A 617 -32.35 -25.97 0.47
CA ALA A 617 -31.93 -24.61 0.80
C ALA A 617 -32.76 -23.53 0.08
N ASP A 618 -34.04 -23.80 -0.19
CA ASP A 618 -35.03 -22.80 -0.61
C ASP A 618 -35.63 -22.12 0.62
N ILE A 619 -35.72 -20.79 0.59
CA ILE A 619 -36.28 -20.00 1.69
C ILE A 619 -37.81 -20.13 1.67
N VAL A 620 -38.37 -20.65 2.77
CA VAL A 620 -39.82 -20.69 3.03
C VAL A 620 -40.30 -19.36 3.62
N GLY A 621 -39.53 -18.81 4.56
CA GLY A 621 -39.81 -17.54 5.20
C GLY A 621 -38.58 -16.93 5.84
N SER A 622 -38.59 -15.61 6.05
CA SER A 622 -37.53 -14.88 6.73
C SER A 622 -38.08 -13.97 7.82
N ARG A 623 -37.29 -13.76 8.87
CA ARG A 623 -37.65 -12.92 10.02
C ARG A 623 -36.44 -12.13 10.51
N PHE A 624 -36.65 -10.88 10.88
CA PHE A 624 -35.61 -9.95 11.32
C PHE A 624 -35.97 -9.41 12.70
N THR A 625 -35.05 -9.47 13.66
CA THR A 625 -35.30 -8.96 15.01
C THR A 625 -34.02 -8.47 15.67
N LYS A 626 -34.12 -7.49 16.57
CA LYS A 626 -33.07 -7.29 17.56
C LYS A 626 -33.15 -8.40 18.61
N SER A 627 -32.02 -8.73 19.21
CA SER A 627 -31.91 -9.90 20.08
C SER A 627 -30.78 -9.81 21.08
N VAL A 628 -30.83 -10.70 22.06
CA VAL A 628 -29.74 -11.01 22.97
C VAL A 628 -29.30 -12.45 22.72
N ILE A 629 -28.02 -12.64 22.42
CA ILE A 629 -27.43 -13.97 22.21
C ILE A 629 -26.33 -14.23 23.23
N LYS A 630 -25.95 -15.51 23.35
CA LYS A 630 -24.77 -15.94 24.10
C LYS A 630 -24.05 -16.99 23.28
N SER A 631 -23.04 -16.57 22.52
CA SER A 631 -22.24 -17.49 21.70
C SER A 631 -21.64 -18.59 22.59
N ARG A 632 -21.69 -19.84 22.11
CA ARG A 632 -21.20 -21.00 22.85
C ARG A 632 -19.73 -21.22 22.62
N GLU A 633 -19.24 -20.94 21.42
CA GLU A 633 -17.83 -21.08 21.05
C GLU A 633 -17.47 -20.10 19.94
N ALA A 634 -16.20 -19.72 19.90
CA ALA A 634 -15.60 -18.96 18.80
C ALA A 634 -14.52 -19.80 18.13
N PHE A 635 -14.81 -20.31 16.94
CA PHE A 635 -13.92 -21.19 16.20
C PHE A 635 -13.06 -20.40 15.22
N SER A 636 -11.80 -20.81 15.04
CA SER A 636 -11.11 -20.50 13.80
C SER A 636 -11.64 -21.36 12.64
N TYR A 637 -11.48 -20.93 11.39
CA TYR A 637 -11.87 -21.71 10.21
C TYR A 637 -11.35 -23.16 10.22
N GLN A 638 -10.10 -23.37 10.63
CA GLN A 638 -9.49 -24.70 10.71
C GLN A 638 -10.09 -25.53 11.86
N GLN A 639 -10.30 -24.94 13.03
CA GLN A 639 -10.93 -25.63 14.16
C GLN A 639 -12.37 -26.05 13.84
N ALA A 640 -13.13 -25.18 13.18
CA ALA A 640 -14.48 -25.49 12.73
C ALA A 640 -14.49 -26.64 11.70
N GLN A 641 -13.53 -26.64 10.76
CA GLN A 641 -13.41 -27.69 9.75
C GLN A 641 -13.10 -29.04 10.41
N LEU A 642 -12.09 -29.09 11.28
CA LEU A 642 -11.71 -30.29 12.02
C LEU A 642 -12.88 -30.83 12.85
N ARG A 643 -13.65 -29.97 13.51
CA ARG A 643 -14.83 -30.34 14.29
C ARG A 643 -15.95 -30.93 13.42
N ILE A 644 -16.19 -30.34 12.25
CA ILE A 644 -17.22 -30.81 11.31
C ILE A 644 -16.85 -32.20 10.77
N ASP A 645 -15.58 -32.40 10.42
CA ASP A 645 -15.05 -33.62 9.79
C ASP A 645 -14.92 -34.79 10.78
N ASP A 646 -14.70 -34.50 12.07
CA ASP A 646 -14.61 -35.49 13.13
C ASP A 646 -15.97 -36.14 13.44
N LYS A 647 -16.17 -37.35 12.93
CA LYS A 647 -17.39 -38.14 13.12
C LYS A 647 -17.66 -38.57 14.57
N SER A 648 -16.68 -38.47 15.47
CA SER A 648 -16.89 -38.82 16.88
C SER A 648 -17.67 -37.76 17.64
N GLN A 649 -17.62 -36.49 17.18
CA GLN A 649 -18.37 -35.39 17.78
C GLN A 649 -19.81 -35.38 17.25
N GLN A 650 -20.77 -35.52 18.16
CA GLN A 650 -22.22 -35.65 17.87
C GLN A 650 -23.06 -34.73 18.79
N ASP A 651 -22.44 -33.71 19.38
CA ASP A 651 -23.19 -32.68 20.10
C ASP A 651 -24.04 -31.83 19.15
N GLU A 652 -25.14 -31.28 19.66
CA GLU A 652 -26.11 -30.52 18.87
C GLU A 652 -25.48 -29.33 18.12
N LEU A 653 -24.44 -28.70 18.67
CA LEU A 653 -23.72 -27.61 17.99
C LEU A 653 -23.00 -28.14 16.74
N THR A 654 -22.29 -29.26 16.86
CA THR A 654 -21.62 -29.91 15.71
C THR A 654 -22.61 -30.37 14.65
N GLU A 655 -23.78 -30.90 15.03
CA GLU A 655 -24.86 -31.22 14.08
C GLU A 655 -25.39 -29.96 13.37
N GLY A 656 -25.53 -28.85 14.09
CA GLY A 656 -25.85 -27.54 13.53
C GLY A 656 -24.80 -27.07 12.51
N MET A 657 -23.51 -27.16 12.83
CA MET A 657 -22.41 -26.81 11.93
C MET A 657 -22.39 -27.68 10.66
N ARG A 658 -22.64 -28.99 10.77
CA ARG A 658 -22.77 -29.89 9.62
C ARG A 658 -23.98 -29.54 8.76
N THR A 659 -25.09 -29.15 9.38
CA THR A 659 -26.29 -28.68 8.69
C THR A 659 -25.99 -27.39 7.92
N LEU A 660 -25.31 -26.43 8.53
CA LEU A 660 -24.84 -25.21 7.87
C LEU A 660 -23.95 -25.53 6.67
N LEU A 661 -22.97 -26.44 6.80
CA LEU A 661 -22.09 -26.81 5.68
C LEU A 661 -22.85 -27.50 4.54
N MET A 662 -23.82 -28.35 4.87
CA MET A 662 -24.66 -29.03 3.89
C MET A 662 -25.50 -28.03 3.09
N LEU A 663 -26.12 -27.07 3.76
CA LEU A 663 -26.94 -26.03 3.14
C LEU A 663 -26.09 -25.05 2.33
N SER A 664 -24.91 -24.65 2.83
CA SER A 664 -24.02 -23.72 2.11
C SER A 664 -23.56 -24.28 0.76
N LYS A 665 -23.27 -25.58 0.67
CA LYS A 665 -22.94 -26.25 -0.60
C LYS A 665 -24.09 -26.15 -1.62
N ARG A 666 -25.34 -26.22 -1.17
CA ARG A 666 -26.53 -26.06 -2.04
C ARG A 666 -26.73 -24.62 -2.47
N LEU A 667 -26.59 -23.67 -1.55
CA LEU A 667 -26.66 -22.23 -1.84
C LEU A 667 -25.60 -21.82 -2.88
N ARG A 668 -24.36 -22.25 -2.67
CA ARG A 668 -23.26 -22.00 -3.62
C ARG A 668 -23.56 -22.56 -5.00
N LYS A 669 -24.06 -23.81 -5.08
CA LYS A 669 -24.43 -24.42 -6.36
C LYS A 669 -25.48 -23.58 -7.10
N LYS A 670 -26.55 -23.18 -6.42
CA LYS A 670 -27.60 -22.31 -7.00
C LYS A 670 -27.02 -20.96 -7.47
N ARG A 671 -26.15 -20.35 -6.67
CA ARG A 671 -25.47 -19.08 -6.99
C ARG A 671 -24.59 -19.19 -8.24
N MET A 672 -23.81 -20.27 -8.37
CA MET A 672 -23.00 -20.53 -9.56
C MET A 672 -23.87 -20.79 -10.79
N GLU A 673 -24.95 -21.58 -10.66
CA GLU A 673 -25.91 -21.83 -11.75
C GLU A 673 -26.62 -20.55 -12.23
N ALA A 674 -26.82 -19.57 -11.35
CA ALA A 674 -27.33 -18.24 -11.67
C ALA A 674 -26.31 -17.32 -12.39
N GLY A 675 -25.05 -17.75 -12.51
CA GLY A 675 -24.00 -17.02 -13.24
C GLY A 675 -23.12 -16.13 -12.37
N ALA A 676 -22.89 -16.50 -11.11
CA ALA A 676 -21.85 -15.88 -10.28
C ALA A 676 -20.44 -16.25 -10.77
N LEU A 677 -19.48 -15.35 -10.56
CA LEU A 677 -18.07 -15.59 -10.86
C LEU A 677 -17.28 -15.80 -9.57
N SER A 678 -16.43 -16.83 -9.53
CA SER A 678 -15.49 -17.08 -8.44
C SER A 678 -14.12 -16.49 -8.78
N LEU A 679 -13.93 -15.19 -8.52
CA LEU A 679 -12.67 -14.48 -8.75
C LEU A 679 -11.90 -14.28 -7.44
N SER A 680 -11.59 -15.36 -6.73
CA SER A 680 -10.79 -15.29 -5.51
C SER A 680 -9.32 -15.12 -5.86
N SER A 681 -8.76 -13.94 -5.57
CA SER A 681 -7.31 -13.73 -5.57
C SER A 681 -6.70 -14.50 -4.39
N PRO A 682 -5.60 -15.25 -4.57
CA PRO A 682 -4.92 -15.89 -3.46
C PRO A 682 -4.43 -14.84 -2.45
N GLU A 683 -5.06 -14.78 -1.27
CA GLU A 683 -4.59 -13.93 -0.19
C GLU A 683 -3.27 -14.47 0.36
N VAL A 684 -2.32 -13.56 0.57
CA VAL A 684 -1.00 -13.87 1.09
C VAL A 684 -0.91 -13.41 2.54
N LYS A 685 -0.51 -14.32 3.44
CA LYS A 685 -0.24 -14.04 4.85
C LYS A 685 1.27 -14.02 5.08
N VAL A 686 1.75 -12.92 5.66
CA VAL A 686 3.14 -12.80 6.10
C VAL A 686 3.22 -13.33 7.53
N GLN A 687 4.02 -14.37 7.75
CA GLN A 687 4.35 -14.82 9.11
C GLN A 687 5.42 -13.89 9.69
N MET A 688 5.14 -13.33 10.87
CA MET A 688 6.08 -12.46 11.58
C MET A 688 6.66 -13.19 12.80
N GLU A 689 7.91 -12.88 13.12
CA GLU A 689 8.56 -13.32 14.36
C GLU A 689 7.93 -12.60 15.57
N SER A 690 7.67 -13.35 16.65
CA SER A 690 6.91 -12.86 17.80
C SER A 690 7.59 -11.74 18.61
N GLU A 691 8.93 -11.68 18.60
CA GLU A 691 9.69 -10.70 19.39
C GLU A 691 10.11 -9.47 18.57
N THR A 692 10.58 -9.68 17.34
CA THR A 692 11.12 -8.60 16.48
C THR A 692 10.05 -8.00 15.55
N SER A 693 8.92 -8.71 15.34
CA SER A 693 7.91 -8.39 14.32
C SER A 693 8.46 -8.31 12.90
N ASP A 694 9.59 -8.97 12.62
CA ASP A 694 10.17 -9.09 11.30
C ASP A 694 9.53 -10.26 10.52
N PRO A 695 9.34 -10.12 9.19
CA PRO A 695 8.72 -11.17 8.37
C PRO A 695 9.65 -12.37 8.18
N ILE A 696 9.19 -13.57 8.55
CA ILE A 696 9.92 -14.84 8.41
C ILE A 696 9.57 -15.54 7.09
N ASP A 697 8.27 -15.66 6.79
CA ASP A 697 7.76 -16.47 5.68
C ASP A 697 6.50 -15.85 5.05
N ILE A 698 6.22 -16.23 3.82
CA ILE A 698 5.06 -15.78 3.05
C ILE A 698 4.24 -17.00 2.65
N GLN A 699 3.03 -17.12 3.21
CA GLN A 699 2.16 -18.27 2.99
C GLN A 699 0.88 -17.83 2.27
N THR A 700 0.45 -18.63 1.30
CA THR A 700 -0.87 -18.45 0.69
C THR A 700 -1.92 -19.01 1.64
N LYS A 701 -2.96 -18.23 1.93
CA LYS A 701 -4.09 -18.66 2.74
C LYS A 701 -4.86 -19.76 1.99
N GLU A 702 -5.01 -20.92 2.62
CA GLU A 702 -5.83 -22.00 2.09
C GLU A 702 -7.32 -21.66 2.29
N LEU A 703 -8.13 -21.93 1.27
CA LEU A 703 -9.58 -21.74 1.32
C LEU A 703 -10.23 -23.07 1.75
N LEU A 704 -10.76 -23.11 2.96
CA LEU A 704 -11.47 -24.27 3.51
C LEU A 704 -12.96 -24.23 3.16
N ASP A 705 -13.62 -25.38 3.28
CA ASP A 705 -15.07 -25.51 3.11
C ASP A 705 -15.84 -24.62 4.12
N THR A 706 -15.29 -24.44 5.32
CA THR A 706 -15.82 -23.48 6.32
C THR A 706 -15.73 -22.02 5.89
N ASN A 707 -14.76 -21.62 5.06
CA ASN A 707 -14.75 -20.27 4.47
C ASN A 707 -15.96 -20.08 3.55
N SER A 708 -16.22 -21.07 2.69
CA SER A 708 -17.39 -21.05 1.81
C SER A 708 -18.71 -21.13 2.59
N LEU A 709 -18.73 -21.81 3.74
CA LEU A 709 -19.90 -21.85 4.63
C LEU A 709 -20.30 -20.46 5.09
N VAL A 710 -19.36 -19.72 5.69
CA VAL A 710 -19.62 -18.37 6.19
C VAL A 710 -19.99 -17.43 5.04
N GLU A 711 -19.26 -17.50 3.91
CA GLU A 711 -19.52 -16.67 2.72
C GLU A 711 -20.98 -16.77 2.25
N GLU A 712 -21.52 -17.98 2.07
CA GLU A 712 -22.87 -18.17 1.53
C GLU A 712 -23.96 -17.65 2.47
N PHE A 713 -23.80 -17.82 3.79
CA PHE A 713 -24.78 -17.29 4.75
C PHE A 713 -24.67 -15.77 4.92
N MET A 714 -23.48 -15.19 4.83
CA MET A 714 -23.32 -13.72 4.79
C MET A 714 -23.93 -13.13 3.51
N LEU A 715 -23.76 -13.79 2.37
CA LEU A 715 -24.44 -13.39 1.12
C LEU A 715 -25.96 -13.47 1.27
N LEU A 716 -26.49 -14.56 1.86
CA LEU A 716 -27.92 -14.74 2.09
C LEU A 716 -28.49 -13.66 3.03
N ALA A 717 -27.77 -13.35 4.12
CA ALA A 717 -28.06 -12.26 5.05
C ALA A 717 -28.16 -10.93 4.30
N ASN A 718 -27.11 -10.59 3.55
CA ASN A 718 -27.04 -9.33 2.81
C ASN A 718 -28.15 -9.21 1.76
N ILE A 719 -28.47 -10.27 1.01
CA ILE A 719 -29.56 -10.26 0.02
C ILE A 719 -30.92 -10.06 0.69
N SER A 720 -31.17 -10.78 1.79
CA SER A 720 -32.44 -10.72 2.52
C SER A 720 -32.65 -9.34 3.16
N VAL A 721 -31.61 -8.79 3.78
CA VAL A 721 -31.63 -7.44 4.37
C VAL A 721 -31.78 -6.39 3.27
N ALA A 722 -31.04 -6.48 2.17
CA ALA A 722 -31.14 -5.55 1.05
C ALA A 722 -32.56 -5.51 0.46
N ALA A 723 -33.18 -6.68 0.27
CA ALA A 723 -34.57 -6.75 -0.16
C ALA A 723 -35.51 -6.07 0.86
N LYS A 724 -35.32 -6.33 2.16
CA LYS A 724 -36.19 -5.77 3.20
C LYS A 724 -36.07 -4.26 3.34
N ILE A 725 -34.85 -3.71 3.34
CA ILE A 725 -34.65 -2.25 3.46
C ILE A 725 -35.08 -1.52 2.19
N ASN A 726 -34.97 -2.15 1.01
CA ASN A 726 -35.47 -1.58 -0.24
C ASN A 726 -37.00 -1.60 -0.31
N GLU A 727 -37.65 -2.63 0.24
CA GLU A 727 -39.10 -2.66 0.41
C GLU A 727 -39.57 -1.55 1.37
N ALA A 728 -38.91 -1.42 2.53
CA ALA A 728 -39.29 -0.45 3.56
C ALA A 728 -38.96 1.00 3.20
N PHE A 729 -37.81 1.23 2.56
CA PHE A 729 -37.29 2.57 2.22
C PHE A 729 -36.76 2.65 0.78
N PRO A 730 -37.61 2.53 -0.26
CA PRO A 730 -37.17 2.41 -1.65
C PRO A 730 -36.31 3.57 -2.17
N GLN A 731 -36.50 4.78 -1.63
CA GLN A 731 -35.80 5.99 -2.10
C GLN A 731 -34.46 6.23 -1.40
N THR A 732 -34.22 5.62 -0.24
CA THR A 732 -33.09 5.94 0.65
C THR A 732 -32.41 4.70 1.23
N ALA A 733 -32.71 3.51 0.71
CA ALA A 733 -32.03 2.28 1.07
C ALA A 733 -30.54 2.35 0.73
N ILE A 734 -29.69 2.00 1.69
CA ILE A 734 -28.24 1.89 1.47
C ILE A 734 -27.99 0.55 0.76
N LEU A 735 -27.55 0.62 -0.49
CA LEU A 735 -27.32 -0.54 -1.33
C LEU A 735 -25.91 -0.50 -1.93
N ARG A 736 -25.34 -1.68 -2.18
CA ARG A 736 -24.08 -1.84 -2.91
C ARG A 736 -24.37 -2.49 -4.27
N ARG A 737 -23.82 -1.93 -5.34
CA ARG A 737 -23.95 -2.47 -6.70
C ARG A 737 -22.59 -2.61 -7.38
N HIS A 738 -22.47 -3.62 -8.24
CA HIS A 738 -21.38 -3.76 -9.19
C HIS A 738 -21.98 -3.68 -10.60
N ALA A 739 -21.61 -2.66 -11.38
CA ALA A 739 -22.14 -2.48 -12.74
C ALA A 739 -21.48 -3.48 -13.71
N ALA A 740 -22.18 -3.81 -14.80
CA ALA A 740 -21.58 -4.61 -15.85
C ALA A 740 -20.36 -3.89 -16.45
N PRO A 741 -19.18 -4.55 -16.51
CA PRO A 741 -17.99 -3.95 -17.11
C PRO A 741 -18.22 -3.66 -18.61
N PRO A 742 -17.67 -2.56 -19.15
CA PRO A 742 -17.72 -2.27 -20.58
C PRO A 742 -17.06 -3.39 -21.40
N LYS A 743 -17.65 -3.73 -22.55
CA LYS A 743 -17.09 -4.76 -23.46
C LYS A 743 -15.65 -4.47 -23.87
N THR A 744 -15.32 -3.18 -24.04
CA THR A 744 -13.97 -2.69 -24.38
C THR A 744 -12.89 -3.15 -23.41
N ASN A 745 -13.22 -3.42 -22.14
CA ASN A 745 -12.24 -3.89 -21.16
C ASN A 745 -11.84 -5.36 -21.40
N PHE A 746 -12.69 -6.14 -22.07
CA PHE A 746 -12.42 -7.53 -22.41
C PHE A 746 -11.82 -7.70 -23.79
N ASP A 747 -12.01 -6.76 -24.71
CA ASP A 747 -11.60 -6.90 -26.12
C ASP A 747 -10.12 -7.29 -26.25
N GLU A 748 -9.23 -6.61 -25.51
CA GLU A 748 -7.79 -6.91 -25.53
C GLU A 748 -7.47 -8.31 -24.99
N LEU A 749 -8.02 -8.65 -23.81
CA LEU A 749 -7.82 -9.97 -23.21
C LEU A 749 -8.40 -11.09 -24.09
N ALA A 750 -9.60 -10.89 -24.61
CA ALA A 750 -10.27 -11.83 -25.51
C ALA A 750 -9.47 -12.02 -26.81
N ASN A 751 -8.93 -10.94 -27.37
CA ASN A 751 -8.08 -11.02 -28.55
C ASN A 751 -6.77 -11.77 -28.26
N GLN A 752 -6.12 -11.49 -27.12
CA GLN A 752 -4.92 -12.20 -26.70
C GLN A 752 -5.19 -13.70 -26.49
N LEU A 753 -6.25 -14.07 -25.80
CA LEU A 753 -6.67 -15.46 -25.59
C LEU A 753 -6.95 -16.16 -26.93
N ARG A 754 -7.68 -15.50 -27.83
CA ARG A 754 -8.00 -16.05 -29.15
C ARG A 754 -6.76 -16.25 -30.02
N VAL A 755 -5.90 -15.24 -30.13
CA VAL A 755 -4.74 -15.26 -31.03
C VAL A 755 -3.62 -16.16 -30.49
N LYS A 756 -3.34 -16.11 -29.18
CA LYS A 756 -2.21 -16.84 -28.58
C LYS A 756 -2.55 -18.26 -28.18
N LYS A 757 -3.79 -18.51 -27.73
CA LYS A 757 -4.21 -19.78 -27.11
C LYS A 757 -5.38 -20.45 -27.83
N GLY A 758 -6.00 -19.79 -28.81
CA GLY A 758 -7.20 -20.33 -29.47
C GLY A 758 -8.42 -20.41 -28.53
N LEU A 759 -8.40 -19.71 -27.40
CA LEU A 759 -9.46 -19.72 -26.40
C LEU A 759 -10.41 -18.53 -26.62
N GLU A 760 -11.70 -18.76 -26.41
CA GLU A 760 -12.74 -17.75 -26.57
C GLU A 760 -13.27 -17.28 -25.21
N LEU A 761 -13.23 -15.97 -24.99
CA LEU A 761 -13.82 -15.32 -23.82
C LEU A 761 -15.15 -14.67 -24.19
N ARG A 762 -16.25 -15.09 -23.56
CA ARG A 762 -17.59 -14.59 -23.89
C ARG A 762 -18.09 -13.62 -22.83
N SER A 763 -18.34 -12.36 -23.21
CA SER A 763 -18.78 -11.30 -22.29
C SER A 763 -20.26 -10.90 -22.44
N ASP A 764 -21.09 -11.79 -23.01
CA ASP A 764 -22.51 -11.54 -23.29
C ASP A 764 -23.37 -11.44 -22.01
N SER A 765 -23.06 -12.26 -21.01
CA SER A 765 -23.70 -12.29 -19.69
C SER A 765 -22.69 -12.76 -18.64
N SER A 766 -22.99 -12.56 -17.35
CA SER A 766 -22.12 -13.04 -16.27
C SER A 766 -21.94 -14.56 -16.30
N LYS A 767 -23.02 -15.30 -16.59
CA LYS A 767 -22.98 -16.75 -16.77
C LYS A 767 -22.12 -17.17 -17.96
N ALA A 768 -22.31 -16.53 -19.13
CA ALA A 768 -21.49 -16.82 -20.31
C ALA A 768 -20.00 -16.55 -20.04
N LEU A 769 -19.70 -15.50 -19.28
CA LEU A 769 -18.34 -15.16 -18.87
C LEU A 769 -17.77 -16.21 -17.92
N ALA A 770 -18.49 -16.59 -16.86
CA ALA A 770 -18.12 -17.65 -15.94
C ALA A 770 -17.86 -18.98 -16.68
N ASP A 771 -18.82 -19.45 -17.49
CA ASP A 771 -18.71 -20.69 -18.26
C ASP A 771 -17.56 -20.65 -19.29
N SER A 772 -17.26 -19.49 -19.87
CA SER A 772 -16.12 -19.34 -20.79
C SER A 772 -14.78 -19.34 -20.06
N LEU A 773 -14.69 -18.71 -18.88
CA LEU A 773 -13.51 -18.71 -18.02
C LEU A 773 -13.22 -20.11 -17.46
N ASP A 774 -14.23 -20.82 -16.97
CA ASP A 774 -14.10 -22.19 -16.47
C ASP A 774 -13.61 -23.16 -17.57
N ARG A 775 -13.93 -22.86 -18.83
CA ARG A 775 -13.42 -23.59 -20.01
C ARG A 775 -12.02 -23.15 -20.45
N CYS A 776 -11.53 -21.99 -20.03
CA CYS A 776 -10.18 -21.51 -20.31
C CYS A 776 -9.15 -22.25 -19.45
N VAL A 777 -9.00 -23.57 -19.66
CA VAL A 777 -8.04 -24.41 -18.97
C VAL A 777 -6.99 -24.91 -19.97
N GLU A 778 -5.73 -24.68 -19.64
CA GLU A 778 -4.60 -25.23 -20.39
C GLU A 778 -4.12 -26.51 -19.70
N ALA A 779 -4.13 -27.65 -20.40
CA ALA A 779 -3.75 -28.92 -19.79
C ALA A 779 -2.26 -28.96 -19.38
N ALA A 780 -1.41 -28.24 -20.11
CA ALA A 780 0.01 -28.07 -19.81
C ALA A 780 0.27 -27.09 -18.66
N GLU A 781 -0.65 -26.14 -18.43
CA GLU A 781 -0.56 -25.13 -17.40
C GLU A 781 -1.85 -25.14 -16.57
N PRO A 782 -1.99 -26.09 -15.63
CA PRO A 782 -3.21 -26.18 -14.81
C PRO A 782 -3.47 -24.92 -13.96
N PHE A 783 -2.48 -24.05 -13.86
CA PHE A 783 -2.57 -22.78 -13.17
C PHE A 783 -3.02 -21.60 -14.05
N PHE A 784 -3.15 -21.83 -15.36
CA PHE A 784 -3.69 -20.86 -16.30
C PHE A 784 -5.09 -20.39 -15.90
N ASN A 785 -5.87 -21.29 -15.28
CA ASN A 785 -7.17 -20.96 -14.68
C ASN A 785 -7.13 -20.83 -13.15
N THR A 786 -6.01 -21.11 -12.47
CA THR A 786 -5.95 -21.14 -10.98
C THR A 786 -4.51 -20.94 -10.50
N LEU A 787 -4.09 -19.76 -10.06
CA LEU A 787 -2.69 -19.52 -9.67
C LEU A 787 -2.33 -20.24 -8.36
N THR A 788 -1.48 -21.28 -8.38
CA THR A 788 -0.87 -21.87 -7.16
C THR A 788 0.53 -22.45 -7.42
N PRO A 789 1.46 -22.54 -6.44
CA PRO A 789 2.87 -22.91 -6.69
C PRO A 789 3.21 -24.43 -6.76
N ALA A 790 2.27 -25.35 -6.47
CA ALA A 790 2.59 -26.75 -6.18
C ALA A 790 3.00 -27.66 -7.37
N LYS A 791 2.87 -27.22 -8.63
CA LYS A 791 3.22 -28.02 -9.84
C LYS A 791 4.51 -27.59 -10.54
N SER A 792 5.17 -26.52 -10.09
CA SER A 792 6.44 -26.05 -10.69
C SER A 792 7.60 -27.02 -10.43
N LEU A 793 7.58 -27.72 -9.29
CA LEU A 793 8.68 -28.59 -8.85
C LEU A 793 8.87 -29.86 -9.73
N PRO A 794 7.82 -30.65 -10.07
CA PRO A 794 7.99 -31.81 -10.97
C PRO A 794 8.41 -31.41 -12.38
N GLY A 795 7.89 -30.29 -12.90
CA GLY A 795 8.26 -29.77 -14.22
C GLY A 795 9.74 -29.35 -14.27
N ALA A 796 10.22 -28.66 -13.23
CA ALA A 796 11.63 -28.27 -13.13
C ALA A 796 12.56 -29.50 -13.07
N ILE A 797 12.23 -30.53 -12.29
CA ILE A 797 13.05 -31.75 -12.16
C ILE A 797 13.20 -32.48 -13.51
N LYS A 798 12.11 -32.61 -14.27
CA LYS A 798 12.15 -33.26 -15.59
C LYS A 798 12.95 -32.45 -16.62
N GLN A 799 12.83 -31.12 -16.58
CA GLN A 799 13.66 -30.24 -17.41
C GLN A 799 15.15 -30.37 -17.05
N VAL A 800 15.50 -30.51 -15.77
CA VAL A 800 16.89 -30.73 -15.34
C VAL A 800 17.44 -32.05 -15.91
N PHE A 801 16.68 -33.15 -15.84
CA PHE A 801 17.08 -34.44 -16.43
C PHE A 801 17.40 -34.29 -17.92
N TRP A 802 16.48 -33.74 -18.71
CA TRP A 802 16.68 -33.56 -20.15
C TRP A 802 17.79 -32.57 -20.49
N ARG A 803 17.95 -31.49 -19.71
CA ARG A 803 19.08 -30.57 -19.88
C ARG A 803 20.41 -31.27 -19.62
N ILE A 804 20.51 -32.11 -18.58
CA ILE A 804 21.72 -32.91 -18.31
C ILE A 804 21.97 -33.90 -19.45
N THR A 805 20.96 -34.65 -19.87
CA THR A 805 21.11 -35.64 -20.95
C THR A 805 21.49 -35.01 -22.28
N VAL A 806 20.82 -33.92 -22.70
CA VAL A 806 21.04 -33.29 -24.01
C VAL A 806 22.33 -32.47 -24.01
N PHE A 807 22.54 -31.58 -23.03
CA PHE A 807 23.68 -30.66 -23.07
C PHE A 807 24.96 -31.29 -22.54
N TYR A 808 24.89 -32.16 -21.53
CA TYR A 808 26.08 -32.74 -20.92
C TYR A 808 26.40 -34.11 -21.51
N ILE A 809 25.48 -35.08 -21.47
CA ILE A 809 25.80 -36.45 -21.92
C ILE A 809 25.93 -36.51 -23.45
N LEU A 810 24.89 -36.08 -24.18
CA LEU A 810 24.88 -36.13 -25.64
C LEU A 810 25.85 -35.11 -26.23
N GLY A 811 25.96 -33.92 -25.63
CA GLY A 811 26.97 -32.93 -25.99
C GLY A 811 28.40 -33.47 -25.86
N LEU A 812 28.77 -34.06 -24.72
CA LEU A 812 30.09 -34.67 -24.53
C LEU A 812 30.30 -35.88 -25.45
N PHE A 813 29.27 -36.69 -25.69
CA PHE A 813 29.34 -37.81 -26.63
C PHE A 813 29.72 -37.36 -28.02
N PHE A 814 29.04 -36.34 -28.58
CA PHE A 814 29.37 -35.84 -29.92
C PHE A 814 30.72 -35.14 -29.97
N VAL A 815 31.08 -34.37 -28.94
CA VAL A 815 32.41 -33.75 -28.88
C VAL A 815 33.53 -34.79 -28.80
N GLY A 816 33.33 -35.86 -28.04
CA GLY A 816 34.27 -36.98 -27.96
C GLY A 816 34.41 -37.78 -29.26
N LEU A 817 33.45 -37.67 -30.19
CA LEU A 817 33.56 -38.21 -31.55
C LEU A 817 34.25 -37.24 -32.53
N LEU A 818 34.25 -35.94 -32.22
CA LEU A 818 34.72 -34.88 -33.12
C LEU A 818 36.13 -34.37 -32.81
N VAL A 819 36.62 -34.57 -31.57
CA VAL A 819 37.96 -34.16 -31.15
C VAL A 819 38.74 -35.40 -30.72
N ASP A 820 39.92 -35.60 -31.31
CA ASP A 820 40.81 -36.72 -30.98
C ASP A 820 41.27 -36.63 -29.52
N SER A 821 41.20 -37.75 -28.78
CA SER A 821 41.68 -37.82 -27.40
C SER A 821 43.18 -37.52 -27.24
N ASN A 822 43.97 -37.62 -28.31
CA ASN A 822 45.41 -37.35 -28.35
C ASN A 822 45.74 -35.95 -28.90
N ASP A 823 44.75 -35.07 -29.06
CA ASP A 823 44.97 -33.73 -29.59
C ASP A 823 45.96 -32.93 -28.69
N PRO A 824 47.09 -32.43 -29.23
CA PRO A 824 48.07 -31.67 -28.47
C PRO A 824 47.51 -30.42 -27.78
N ALA A 825 46.43 -29.83 -28.32
CA ALA A 825 45.76 -28.69 -27.71
C ALA A 825 45.01 -29.06 -26.43
N LEU A 826 44.52 -30.31 -26.32
CA LEU A 826 43.90 -30.85 -25.10
C LEU A 826 44.93 -31.24 -24.03
N LEU A 827 46.16 -31.58 -24.45
CA LEU A 827 47.21 -32.14 -23.60
C LEU A 827 48.23 -31.11 -23.09
N SER A 828 48.03 -29.82 -23.37
CA SER A 828 48.92 -28.75 -22.88
C SER A 828 48.81 -28.59 -21.34
N GLU A 829 49.92 -28.31 -20.65
CA GLU A 829 49.94 -28.10 -19.18
C GLU A 829 49.03 -26.94 -18.73
N SER A 830 48.65 -26.06 -19.66
CA SER A 830 47.72 -24.95 -19.48
C SER A 830 46.29 -25.24 -19.93
N ALA A 831 45.95 -26.46 -20.38
CA ALA A 831 44.63 -26.81 -20.91
C ALA A 831 43.48 -26.62 -19.90
N TYR A 832 43.77 -26.69 -18.59
CA TYR A 832 42.78 -26.42 -17.54
C TYR A 832 42.59 -24.91 -17.25
N ALA A 833 43.52 -24.06 -17.69
CA ALA A 833 43.50 -22.61 -17.48
C ALA A 833 43.21 -21.80 -18.76
N ASP A 834 43.49 -22.36 -19.94
CA ASP A 834 43.24 -21.73 -21.23
C ASP A 834 41.86 -22.17 -21.78
N VAL A 835 40.89 -21.25 -21.76
CA VAL A 835 39.53 -21.48 -22.28
C VAL A 835 39.56 -21.92 -23.76
N LYS A 836 40.63 -21.60 -24.51
CA LYS A 836 40.83 -22.03 -25.90
C LYS A 836 41.10 -23.52 -26.09
N ALA A 837 41.48 -24.23 -25.02
CA ALA A 837 41.68 -25.67 -25.03
C ALA A 837 40.38 -26.46 -24.82
N SER A 838 39.23 -25.79 -24.61
CA SER A 838 37.95 -26.49 -24.46
C SER A 838 37.62 -27.29 -25.72
N PRO A 839 37.31 -28.60 -25.60
CA PRO A 839 36.87 -29.42 -26.73
C PRO A 839 35.71 -28.80 -27.53
N PHE A 840 34.78 -28.11 -26.85
CA PHE A 840 33.65 -27.43 -27.48
C PHE A 840 34.05 -26.21 -28.34
N VAL A 841 35.18 -25.56 -28.01
CA VAL A 841 35.75 -24.44 -28.78
C VAL A 841 36.57 -24.98 -29.95
N LEU A 842 37.33 -26.06 -29.73
CA LEU A 842 38.14 -26.71 -30.75
C LEU A 842 37.30 -27.26 -31.91
N VAL A 843 36.12 -27.84 -31.64
CA VAL A 843 35.19 -28.29 -32.70
C VAL A 843 34.88 -27.16 -33.69
N GLY A 844 34.53 -25.96 -33.20
CA GLY A 844 34.24 -24.82 -34.07
C GLY A 844 35.45 -24.31 -34.82
N LYS A 845 36.62 -24.33 -34.18
CA LYS A 845 37.90 -23.95 -34.79
C LYS A 845 38.29 -24.90 -35.92
N TYR A 846 38.21 -26.21 -35.70
CA TYR A 846 38.54 -27.23 -36.70
C TYR A 846 37.49 -27.34 -37.81
N ALA A 847 36.23 -27.03 -37.51
CA ALA A 847 35.18 -26.86 -38.52
C ALA A 847 35.28 -25.55 -39.31
N ASN A 848 36.29 -24.70 -39.05
CA ASN A 848 36.52 -23.40 -39.70
C ASN A 848 35.31 -22.43 -39.60
N LEU A 849 34.55 -22.52 -38.50
CA LEU A 849 33.38 -21.67 -38.24
C LEU A 849 33.83 -20.35 -37.63
N ARG A 850 33.99 -19.32 -38.47
CA ARG A 850 34.43 -17.98 -38.06
C ARG A 850 33.50 -17.40 -36.98
N GLY A 851 34.07 -17.08 -35.81
CA GLY A 851 33.38 -16.44 -34.68
C GLY A 851 32.66 -17.39 -33.72
N PHE A 852 32.57 -18.69 -34.03
CA PHE A 852 31.96 -19.69 -33.14
C PHE A 852 32.79 -19.91 -31.86
N ASP A 853 34.11 -19.83 -31.97
CA ASP A 853 35.05 -19.86 -30.85
C ASP A 853 34.80 -18.73 -29.85
N HIS A 854 34.61 -17.50 -30.33
CA HIS A 854 34.25 -16.36 -29.49
C HIS A 854 32.85 -16.50 -28.88
N PHE A 855 31.88 -17.01 -29.64
CA PHE A 855 30.54 -17.31 -29.14
C PHE A 855 30.58 -18.35 -28.00
N MET A 856 31.30 -19.44 -28.18
CA MET A 856 31.44 -20.48 -27.14
C MET A 856 32.16 -19.95 -25.91
N ASN A 857 33.19 -19.12 -26.07
CA ASN A 857 33.85 -18.46 -24.94
C ASN A 857 32.90 -17.54 -24.15
N LEU A 858 32.01 -16.80 -24.84
CA LEU A 858 30.97 -16.00 -24.18
C LEU A 858 29.99 -16.89 -23.40
N VAL A 859 29.53 -18.00 -24.00
CA VAL A 859 28.64 -18.96 -23.33
C VAL A 859 29.29 -19.56 -22.09
N ILE A 860 30.57 -19.94 -22.17
CA ILE A 860 31.34 -20.45 -21.04
C ILE A 860 31.45 -19.38 -19.95
N LEU A 861 31.78 -18.13 -20.29
CA LEU A 861 31.89 -17.04 -19.32
C LEU A 861 30.57 -16.78 -18.57
N VAL A 862 29.45 -16.74 -19.30
CA VAL A 862 28.11 -16.60 -18.70
C VAL A 862 27.79 -17.80 -17.80
N SER A 863 28.18 -19.01 -18.21
CA SER A 863 27.97 -20.23 -17.42
C SER A 863 28.79 -20.22 -16.13
N VAL A 864 30.06 -19.78 -16.18
CA VAL A 864 30.93 -19.65 -14.99
C VAL A 864 30.37 -18.60 -14.02
N LEU A 865 29.92 -17.45 -14.53
CA LEU A 865 29.29 -16.42 -13.69
C LEU A 865 28.02 -16.95 -13.02
N SER A 866 27.19 -17.67 -13.77
CA SER A 866 25.97 -18.31 -13.26
C SER A 866 26.25 -19.32 -12.15
N ILE A 867 27.26 -20.19 -12.34
CA ILE A 867 27.70 -21.15 -11.32
C ILE A 867 28.25 -20.42 -10.09
N GLY A 868 29.00 -19.34 -10.27
CA GLY A 868 29.49 -18.50 -9.15
C GLY A 868 28.35 -17.93 -8.31
N VAL A 869 27.33 -17.35 -8.96
CA VAL A 869 26.14 -16.82 -8.28
C VAL A 869 25.38 -17.95 -7.56
N SER A 870 25.20 -19.10 -8.22
CA SER A 870 24.57 -20.28 -7.63
C SER A 870 25.35 -20.81 -6.42
N GLY A 871 26.68 -20.79 -6.46
CA GLY A 871 27.56 -21.22 -5.37
C GLY A 871 27.44 -20.31 -4.15
N VAL A 872 27.44 -18.99 -4.35
CA VAL A 872 27.20 -18.02 -3.26
C VAL A 872 25.79 -18.17 -2.68
N TYR A 873 24.79 -18.36 -3.54
CA TYR A 873 23.40 -18.58 -3.13
C TYR A 873 23.24 -19.83 -2.26
N GLY A 874 23.82 -20.96 -2.68
CA GLY A 874 23.75 -22.24 -1.98
C GLY A 874 24.58 -22.25 -0.70
N GLY A 875 25.84 -21.83 -0.78
CA GLY A 875 26.76 -21.85 0.37
C GLY A 875 26.31 -20.97 1.53
N SER A 876 25.82 -19.76 1.23
CA SER A 876 25.31 -18.85 2.27
C SER A 876 24.10 -19.42 3.02
N ARG A 877 23.19 -20.12 2.33
CA ARG A 877 22.02 -20.76 2.94
C ARG A 877 22.38 -22.00 3.75
N THR A 878 23.30 -22.83 3.26
CA THR A 878 23.80 -23.97 4.03
C THR A 878 24.46 -23.51 5.33
N LEU A 879 25.30 -22.47 5.27
CA LEU A 879 25.94 -21.90 6.48
C LEU A 879 24.90 -21.34 7.47
N THR A 880 23.86 -20.67 6.96
CA THR A 880 22.76 -20.14 7.76
C THR A 880 21.95 -21.26 8.43
N ALA A 881 21.63 -22.32 7.68
CA ALA A 881 20.91 -23.49 8.20
C ALA A 881 21.73 -24.21 9.29
N LEU A 882 23.05 -24.34 9.10
CA LEU A 882 23.95 -24.87 10.12
C LEU A 882 23.96 -23.99 11.37
N ALA A 883 23.92 -22.66 11.21
CA ALA A 883 23.86 -21.73 12.34
C ALA A 883 22.54 -21.83 13.11
N GLN A 884 21.41 -21.99 12.42
CA GLN A 884 20.09 -22.18 13.03
C GLN A 884 20.00 -23.50 13.82
N GLN A 885 20.64 -24.56 13.32
CA GLN A 885 20.77 -25.84 14.04
C GLN A 885 21.83 -25.78 15.17
N GLY A 886 22.56 -24.66 15.29
CA GLY A 886 23.60 -24.42 16.30
C GLY A 886 24.94 -25.09 16.01
N TYR A 887 25.18 -25.54 14.78
CA TYR A 887 26.47 -26.07 14.29
C TYR A 887 27.42 -24.96 13.79
N ALA A 888 26.96 -23.72 13.69
CA ALA A 888 27.78 -22.55 13.36
C ALA A 888 27.45 -21.36 14.30
N PRO A 889 28.33 -20.35 14.42
CA PRO A 889 28.10 -19.19 15.27
C PRO A 889 26.77 -18.48 14.97
N LYS A 890 26.11 -17.97 16.01
CA LYS A 890 24.83 -17.25 15.91
C LYS A 890 24.87 -16.05 14.95
N LEU A 891 26.05 -15.46 14.71
CA LEU A 891 26.22 -14.39 13.72
C LEU A 891 25.66 -14.76 12.33
N PHE A 892 25.76 -16.02 11.92
CA PHE A 892 25.29 -16.50 10.63
C PHE A 892 23.78 -16.82 10.59
N THR A 893 23.05 -16.68 11.70
CA THR A 893 21.58 -16.83 11.72
C THR A 893 20.85 -15.57 11.24
N TYR A 894 21.55 -14.44 11.15
CA TYR A 894 20.96 -13.19 10.69
C TYR A 894 20.58 -13.24 9.21
N ILE A 895 19.32 -12.93 8.93
CA ILE A 895 18.75 -12.77 7.60
C ILE A 895 18.18 -11.36 7.52
N ASP A 896 18.52 -10.62 6.47
CA ASP A 896 18.01 -9.27 6.28
C ASP A 896 16.54 -9.27 5.82
N LYS A 897 15.92 -8.10 5.80
CA LYS A 897 14.52 -7.90 5.41
C LYS A 897 14.20 -8.30 3.96
N SER A 898 15.22 -8.47 3.11
CA SER A 898 15.07 -8.97 1.73
C SER A 898 15.25 -10.50 1.66
N GLY A 899 15.33 -11.19 2.79
CA GLY A 899 15.53 -12.64 2.87
C GLY A 899 16.96 -13.08 2.55
N ARG A 900 17.96 -12.18 2.63
CA ARG A 900 19.36 -12.47 2.32
C ARG A 900 20.13 -12.71 3.63
N PRO A 901 20.79 -13.87 3.80
CA PRO A 901 21.64 -14.12 4.96
C PRO A 901 22.97 -13.36 4.84
N LEU A 902 22.95 -12.06 5.12
CA LEU A 902 24.01 -11.13 4.75
C LEU A 902 25.39 -11.52 5.32
N PRO A 903 25.56 -11.87 6.61
CA PRO A 903 26.85 -12.32 7.14
C PRO A 903 27.36 -13.57 6.45
N SER A 904 26.47 -14.51 6.12
CA SER A 904 26.83 -15.75 5.41
C SER A 904 27.21 -15.46 3.96
N VAL A 905 26.53 -14.53 3.28
CA VAL A 905 26.88 -14.08 1.92
C VAL A 905 28.23 -13.38 1.90
N VAL A 906 28.46 -12.44 2.82
CA VAL A 906 29.75 -11.72 2.94
C VAL A 906 30.89 -12.70 3.22
N PHE A 907 30.69 -13.65 4.13
CA PHE A 907 31.68 -14.69 4.41
C PHE A 907 32.02 -15.52 3.16
N MET A 908 31.01 -15.95 2.39
CA MET A 908 31.22 -16.70 1.15
C MET A 908 31.95 -15.86 0.07
N LEU A 909 31.64 -14.56 -0.04
CA LEU A 909 32.31 -13.66 -0.99
C LEU A 909 33.78 -13.42 -0.61
N ILE A 910 34.09 -13.28 0.68
CA ILE A 910 35.47 -13.17 1.17
C ILE A 910 36.24 -14.45 0.84
N PHE A 911 35.64 -15.62 1.05
CA PHE A 911 36.27 -16.89 0.69
C PHE A 911 36.55 -17.00 -0.82
N GLY A 912 35.69 -16.39 -1.66
CA GLY A 912 35.89 -16.26 -3.10
C GLY A 912 37.16 -15.48 -3.49
N MET A 913 37.68 -14.59 -2.63
CA MET A 913 38.93 -13.87 -2.89
C MET A 913 40.16 -14.78 -2.91
N LEU A 914 40.09 -16.01 -2.39
CA LEU A 914 41.16 -17.01 -2.53
C LEU A 914 41.49 -17.32 -3.99
N ALA A 915 40.57 -17.07 -4.93
CA ALA A 915 40.84 -17.22 -6.36
C ALA A 915 41.97 -16.28 -6.87
N PHE A 916 42.21 -15.14 -6.22
CA PHE A 916 43.29 -14.21 -6.60
C PHE A 916 44.69 -14.78 -6.34
N VAL A 917 44.82 -15.82 -5.51
CA VAL A 917 46.10 -16.52 -5.30
C VAL A 917 46.60 -17.17 -6.60
N ASN A 918 45.71 -17.41 -7.56
CA ASN A 918 46.09 -17.92 -8.89
C ASN A 918 46.88 -16.91 -9.75
N LEU A 919 46.99 -15.65 -9.32
CA LEU A 919 47.81 -14.63 -10.01
C LEU A 919 49.31 -14.72 -9.66
N ASP A 920 49.69 -15.53 -8.67
CA ASP A 920 51.09 -15.82 -8.33
C ASP A 920 51.70 -16.79 -9.35
N ALA A 921 53.04 -16.79 -9.49
CA ALA A 921 53.79 -17.74 -10.31
C ALA A 921 53.56 -19.21 -9.90
N LYS A 922 53.13 -19.47 -8.64
CA LYS A 922 52.69 -20.79 -8.16
C LYS A 922 51.17 -21.01 -8.25
N GLY A 923 50.45 -20.11 -8.91
CA GLY A 923 48.99 -20.14 -9.06
C GLY A 923 48.42 -21.47 -9.56
N PRO A 924 48.99 -22.12 -10.60
CA PRO A 924 48.51 -23.42 -11.07
C PRO A 924 48.51 -24.50 -9.98
N VAL A 925 49.53 -24.54 -9.12
CA VAL A 925 49.61 -25.51 -8.02
C VAL A 925 48.46 -25.28 -7.04
N VAL A 926 48.23 -24.03 -6.62
CA VAL A 926 47.14 -23.68 -5.69
C VAL A 926 45.77 -23.98 -6.29
N PHE A 927 45.58 -23.67 -7.57
CA PHE A 927 44.35 -23.98 -8.30
C PHE A 927 44.05 -25.48 -8.27
N GLU A 928 45.04 -26.34 -8.55
CA GLU A 928 44.86 -27.79 -8.52
C GLU A 928 44.44 -28.31 -7.13
N TRP A 929 45.02 -27.77 -6.05
CA TRP A 929 44.62 -28.11 -4.68
C TRP A 929 43.18 -27.71 -4.36
N LEU A 930 42.75 -26.50 -4.77
CA LEU A 930 41.38 -26.02 -4.60
C LEU A 930 40.36 -26.80 -5.45
N GLN A 931 40.74 -27.14 -6.69
CA GLN A 931 39.94 -27.95 -7.60
C GLN A 931 39.74 -29.37 -7.06
N ALA A 932 40.80 -30.00 -6.55
CA ALA A 932 40.70 -31.34 -6.00
C ALA A 932 39.87 -31.39 -4.72
N LEU A 933 39.99 -30.39 -3.84
CA LEU A 933 39.16 -30.28 -2.64
C LEU A 933 37.67 -30.14 -2.98
N SER A 934 37.33 -29.26 -3.93
CA SER A 934 35.94 -28.97 -4.31
C SER A 934 35.26 -30.11 -5.09
N SER A 935 35.96 -30.75 -6.03
CA SER A 935 35.43 -31.86 -6.84
C SER A 935 35.11 -33.10 -6.00
N LEU A 936 35.99 -33.47 -5.07
CA LEU A 936 35.78 -34.64 -4.20
C LEU A 936 34.69 -34.37 -3.14
N ALA A 937 34.57 -33.13 -2.65
CA ALA A 937 33.50 -32.73 -1.73
C ALA A 937 32.09 -32.87 -2.33
N ALA A 938 31.94 -32.71 -3.65
CA ALA A 938 30.68 -32.93 -4.35
C ALA A 938 30.19 -34.39 -4.26
N LEU A 939 31.12 -35.37 -4.31
CA LEU A 939 30.78 -36.78 -4.16
C LEU A 939 30.31 -37.12 -2.74
N PHE A 940 30.95 -36.54 -1.71
CA PHE A 940 30.47 -36.68 -0.33
C PHE A 940 29.09 -36.05 -0.13
N THR A 941 28.85 -34.89 -0.73
CA THR A 941 27.54 -34.23 -0.69
C THR A 941 26.48 -35.09 -1.35
N TRP A 942 26.72 -35.58 -2.57
CA TRP A 942 25.77 -36.44 -3.28
C TRP A 942 25.54 -37.78 -2.56
N GLY A 943 26.61 -38.41 -2.06
CA GLY A 943 26.53 -39.61 -1.24
C GLY A 943 25.71 -39.39 0.04
N SER A 944 25.88 -38.25 0.72
CA SER A 944 25.10 -37.91 1.91
C SER A 944 23.62 -37.68 1.61
N ILE A 945 23.27 -37.09 0.46
CA ILE A 945 21.89 -36.93 -0.01
C ILE A 945 21.26 -38.30 -0.27
N CYS A 946 21.97 -39.18 -0.99
CA CYS A 946 21.51 -40.55 -1.23
C CYS A 946 21.28 -41.31 0.08
N LEU A 947 22.24 -41.23 1.01
CA LEU A 947 22.13 -41.88 2.32
C LEU A 947 21.00 -41.29 3.16
N ALA A 948 20.81 -39.96 3.17
CA ALA A 948 19.72 -39.29 3.85
C ALA A 948 18.36 -39.74 3.31
N HIS A 949 18.20 -39.87 1.98
CA HIS A 949 16.96 -40.37 1.38
C HIS A 949 16.68 -41.83 1.76
N ILE A 950 17.70 -42.71 1.74
CA ILE A 950 17.56 -44.11 2.18
C ILE A 950 17.11 -44.17 3.65
N ARG A 951 17.75 -43.38 4.51
CA ARG A 951 17.45 -43.36 5.95
C ARG A 951 16.10 -42.74 6.26
N PHE A 952 15.74 -41.67 5.57
CA PHE A 952 14.41 -41.05 5.65
C PHE A 952 13.32 -42.07 5.30
N ARG A 953 13.47 -42.81 4.20
CA ARG A 953 12.50 -43.85 3.79
C ARG A 953 12.37 -44.97 4.83
N LYS A 954 13.48 -45.38 5.45
CA LYS A 954 13.48 -46.35 6.54
C LYS A 954 12.80 -45.81 7.82
N ALA A 955 13.01 -44.52 8.14
CA ALA A 955 12.35 -43.87 9.27
C ALA A 955 10.85 -43.66 9.03
N TRP A 956 10.47 -43.35 7.79
CA TRP A 956 9.09 -43.19 7.35
C TRP A 956 8.27 -44.47 7.57
N GLU A 957 8.79 -45.60 7.09
CA GLU A 957 8.17 -46.91 7.30
C GLU A 957 8.13 -47.31 8.78
N PHE A 958 9.21 -47.02 9.54
CA PHE A 958 9.28 -47.34 10.96
C PHE A 958 8.23 -46.59 11.81
N HIS A 959 7.91 -45.34 11.47
CA HIS A 959 6.87 -44.54 12.15
C HIS A 959 5.45 -44.83 11.62
N GLY A 960 5.28 -45.87 10.80
CA GLY A 960 3.97 -46.34 10.35
C GLY A 960 3.40 -45.61 9.13
N HIS A 961 4.20 -44.78 8.45
CA HIS A 961 3.74 -44.07 7.26
C HIS A 961 3.85 -44.90 5.98
N THR A 962 2.89 -44.70 5.10
CA THR A 962 2.87 -45.35 3.77
C THR A 962 3.59 -44.52 2.72
N LEU A 963 3.96 -45.14 1.59
CA LEU A 963 4.55 -44.40 0.47
C LEU A 963 3.54 -43.47 -0.22
N ASP A 964 2.24 -43.73 -0.06
CA ASP A 964 1.18 -42.94 -0.69
C ASP A 964 1.02 -41.56 -0.07
N GLU A 965 1.38 -41.45 1.20
CA GLU A 965 1.50 -40.22 2.01
C GLU A 965 2.66 -39.29 1.62
N ILE A 966 3.41 -39.63 0.57
CA ILE A 966 4.46 -38.78 0.02
C ILE A 966 3.97 -38.22 -1.33
N PRO A 967 3.92 -36.89 -1.52
CA PRO A 967 3.39 -36.27 -2.73
C PRO A 967 4.22 -36.63 -3.97
N PHE A 968 5.54 -36.74 -3.82
CA PHE A 968 6.47 -37.07 -4.89
C PHE A 968 7.19 -38.40 -4.64
N LYS A 969 7.04 -39.33 -5.60
CA LYS A 969 7.76 -40.60 -5.61
C LYS A 969 8.87 -40.53 -6.67
N ALA A 970 10.12 -40.70 -6.25
CA ALA A 970 11.24 -40.79 -7.19
C ALA A 970 11.04 -42.00 -8.12
N ALA A 971 11.31 -41.84 -9.42
CA ALA A 971 11.04 -42.87 -10.42
C ALA A 971 11.73 -44.22 -10.14
N ALA A 972 12.98 -44.19 -9.66
CA ALA A 972 13.74 -45.36 -9.25
C ALA A 972 13.67 -45.66 -7.73
N GLY A 973 12.83 -44.93 -6.99
CA GLY A 973 12.65 -45.09 -5.55
C GLY A 973 13.97 -45.07 -4.75
N VAL A 974 14.06 -45.96 -3.77
CA VAL A 974 15.26 -46.13 -2.92
C VAL A 974 16.41 -46.82 -3.69
N TRP A 975 16.10 -47.64 -4.68
CA TRP A 975 17.09 -48.33 -5.53
C TRP A 975 17.99 -47.34 -6.28
N GLY A 976 17.42 -46.24 -6.79
CA GLY A 976 18.21 -45.17 -7.40
C GLY A 976 19.22 -44.54 -6.43
N SER A 977 18.83 -44.37 -5.16
CA SER A 977 19.74 -43.86 -4.13
C SER A 977 20.81 -44.88 -3.73
N TRP A 978 20.50 -46.18 -3.69
CA TRP A 978 21.50 -47.23 -3.48
C TRP A 978 22.51 -47.30 -4.63
N LEU A 979 22.04 -47.23 -5.87
CA LEU A 979 22.91 -47.18 -7.05
C LEU A 979 23.80 -45.93 -7.02
N GLY A 980 23.22 -44.75 -6.75
CA GLY A 980 23.97 -43.51 -6.62
C GLY A 980 25.02 -43.57 -5.51
N LEU A 981 24.67 -44.12 -4.35
CA LEU A 981 25.59 -44.30 -3.24
C LEU A 981 26.72 -45.28 -3.59
N ALA A 982 26.40 -46.42 -4.22
CA ALA A 982 27.39 -47.39 -4.68
C ALA A 982 28.35 -46.79 -5.72
N LEU A 983 27.84 -46.00 -6.68
CA LEU A 983 28.66 -45.27 -7.65
C LEU A 983 29.58 -44.26 -6.97
N CYS A 984 29.10 -43.50 -5.98
CA CYS A 984 29.96 -42.61 -5.20
C CYS A 984 31.10 -43.39 -4.51
N PHE A 985 30.82 -44.55 -3.90
CA PHE A 985 31.85 -45.40 -3.30
C PHE A 985 32.85 -45.95 -4.33
N LEU A 986 32.38 -46.41 -5.48
CA LEU A 986 33.24 -46.88 -6.56
C LEU A 986 34.16 -45.78 -7.07
N VAL A 987 33.64 -44.57 -7.27
CA VAL A 987 34.44 -43.41 -7.69
C VAL A 987 35.45 -43.02 -6.60
N LEU A 988 35.06 -43.04 -5.31
CA LEU A 988 35.99 -42.78 -4.21
C LEU A 988 37.08 -43.85 -4.10
N ALA A 989 36.76 -45.12 -4.36
CA ALA A 989 37.73 -46.21 -4.38
C ALA A 989 38.69 -46.10 -5.58
N ALA A 990 38.16 -45.78 -6.76
CA ALA A 990 38.97 -45.52 -7.95
C ALA A 990 39.90 -44.32 -7.74
N GLN A 991 39.37 -43.22 -7.18
CA GLN A 991 40.16 -42.03 -6.86
C GLN A 991 41.25 -42.31 -5.82
N PHE A 992 40.94 -43.13 -4.81
CA PHE A 992 41.93 -43.59 -3.82
C PHE A 992 43.03 -44.43 -4.47
N PHE A 993 42.67 -45.32 -5.39
CA PHE A 993 43.62 -46.10 -6.17
C PHE A 993 44.53 -45.20 -7.03
N THR A 994 43.96 -44.25 -7.77
CA THR A 994 44.76 -43.29 -8.57
C THR A 994 45.61 -42.35 -7.72
N ALA A 995 45.23 -42.12 -6.46
CA ALA A 995 46.01 -41.32 -5.51
C ALA A 995 47.22 -42.08 -4.95
N ILE A 996 47.22 -43.42 -4.97
CA ILE A 996 48.27 -44.28 -4.40
C ILE A 996 49.18 -44.87 -5.49
N VAL A 997 48.68 -45.07 -6.69
CA VAL A 997 49.46 -45.64 -7.81
C VAL A 997 50.18 -44.51 -8.56
N ALA A 998 51.42 -44.76 -9.00
CA ALA A 998 52.16 -43.80 -9.80
C ALA A 998 51.42 -43.47 -11.12
N PRO A 999 51.53 -42.22 -11.64
CA PRO A 999 50.88 -41.81 -12.89
C PRO A 999 51.21 -42.73 -14.07
N PRO A 1000 50.34 -42.83 -15.08
CA PRO A 1000 50.59 -43.63 -16.28
C PRO A 1000 51.96 -43.32 -16.89
N GLY A 1001 52.82 -44.35 -17.04
CA GLY A 1001 54.18 -44.20 -17.56
C GLY A 1001 55.32 -44.18 -16.52
N LYS A 1002 55.00 -44.22 -15.21
CA LYS A 1002 55.98 -44.40 -14.12
C LYS A 1002 55.64 -45.63 -13.29
N SER A 1003 56.62 -46.50 -12.97
CA SER A 1003 56.42 -47.66 -12.09
C SER A 1003 56.72 -47.30 -10.62
N GLY A 1004 55.77 -47.56 -9.70
CA GLY A 1004 55.94 -47.34 -8.26
C GLY A 1004 54.66 -46.93 -7.51
N MET A 1005 54.78 -46.68 -6.20
CA MET A 1005 53.74 -46.01 -5.40
C MET A 1005 53.83 -44.48 -5.55
N GLY A 1006 52.70 -43.79 -5.47
CA GLY A 1006 52.57 -42.33 -5.53
C GLY A 1006 53.21 -41.62 -4.32
N THR A 1007 53.39 -40.30 -4.43
CA THR A 1007 53.96 -39.48 -3.35
C THR A 1007 52.88 -39.08 -2.34
N ALA A 1008 53.28 -38.81 -1.08
CA ALA A 1008 52.37 -38.31 -0.05
C ALA A 1008 51.69 -36.98 -0.48
N GLU A 1009 52.43 -36.11 -1.15
CA GLU A 1009 51.88 -34.87 -1.74
C GLU A 1009 50.81 -35.18 -2.80
N GLY A 1010 51.07 -36.12 -3.71
CA GLY A 1010 50.10 -36.54 -4.74
C GLY A 1010 48.84 -37.19 -4.14
N PHE A 1011 49.00 -37.95 -3.06
CA PHE A 1011 47.88 -38.54 -2.32
C PHE A 1011 46.98 -37.46 -1.73
N PHE A 1012 47.56 -36.54 -0.94
CA PHE A 1012 46.77 -35.45 -0.34
C PHE A 1012 46.21 -34.53 -1.42
N LYS A 1013 46.95 -34.23 -2.49
CA LYS A 1013 46.45 -33.43 -3.61
C LYS A 1013 45.20 -34.05 -4.24
N SER A 1014 45.11 -35.37 -4.31
CA SER A 1014 43.99 -36.07 -4.97
C SER A 1014 42.86 -36.50 -4.03
N TYR A 1015 43.11 -36.55 -2.71
CA TYR A 1015 42.20 -37.13 -1.71
C TYR A 1015 41.95 -36.25 -0.47
N LEU A 1016 42.34 -34.96 -0.48
CA LEU A 1016 42.25 -34.05 0.67
C LEU A 1016 40.83 -33.89 1.25
N ALA A 1017 39.78 -33.97 0.44
CA ALA A 1017 38.43 -33.72 0.94
C ALA A 1017 37.97 -34.78 1.97
N ALA A 1018 38.43 -36.02 1.86
CA ALA A 1018 38.05 -37.09 2.78
C ALA A 1018 38.46 -36.80 4.25
N PRO A 1019 39.74 -36.51 4.58
CA PRO A 1019 40.12 -36.13 5.93
C PRO A 1019 39.50 -34.81 6.38
N VAL A 1020 39.26 -33.85 5.47
CA VAL A 1020 38.58 -32.59 5.79
C VAL A 1020 37.13 -32.82 6.23
N VAL A 1021 36.37 -33.64 5.50
CA VAL A 1021 34.98 -33.99 5.86
C VAL A 1021 34.92 -34.73 7.19
N ILE A 1022 35.84 -35.67 7.42
CA ILE A 1022 35.97 -36.37 8.71
C ILE A 1022 36.28 -35.37 9.83
N GLY A 1023 37.18 -34.42 9.60
CA GLY A 1023 37.50 -33.35 10.55
C GLY A 1023 36.29 -32.51 10.92
N PHE A 1024 35.50 -32.07 9.94
CA PHE A 1024 34.25 -31.33 10.19
C PHE A 1024 33.22 -32.17 10.96
N TRP A 1025 33.10 -33.46 10.66
CA TRP A 1025 32.21 -34.35 11.41
C TRP A 1025 32.65 -34.52 12.86
N ILE A 1026 33.95 -34.73 13.11
CA ILE A 1026 34.52 -34.84 14.47
C ILE A 1026 34.30 -33.52 15.23
N PHE A 1027 34.57 -32.37 14.60
CA PHE A 1027 34.35 -31.06 15.21
C PHE A 1027 32.88 -30.85 15.58
N GLY A 1028 31.94 -31.18 14.68
CA GLY A 1028 30.51 -31.13 14.95
C GLY A 1028 30.10 -32.06 16.09
N TYR A 1029 30.64 -33.26 16.15
CA TYR A 1029 30.42 -34.21 17.24
C TYR A 1029 30.95 -33.68 18.58
N VAL A 1030 32.15 -33.11 18.62
CA VAL A 1030 32.71 -32.50 19.85
C VAL A 1030 31.88 -31.28 20.28
N TRP A 1031 31.41 -30.47 19.34
CA TRP A 1031 30.63 -29.26 19.59
C TRP A 1031 29.25 -29.55 20.21
N LYS A 1032 28.48 -30.49 19.62
CA LYS A 1032 27.13 -30.82 20.09
C LYS A 1032 27.06 -32.00 21.05
N ARG A 1033 28.08 -32.86 21.08
CA ARG A 1033 28.09 -34.17 21.76
C ARG A 1033 26.93 -35.08 21.33
N GLU A 1034 26.37 -34.82 20.16
CA GLU A 1034 25.29 -35.59 19.55
C GLU A 1034 25.86 -36.41 18.39
N GLY A 1035 25.69 -37.72 18.49
CA GLY A 1035 26.21 -38.68 17.52
C GLY A 1035 25.20 -39.02 16.41
N TRP A 1036 25.39 -40.21 15.85
CA TRP A 1036 24.50 -40.75 14.83
C TRP A 1036 23.07 -40.98 15.38
N ILE A 1037 22.11 -40.20 14.90
CA ILE A 1037 20.68 -40.36 15.24
C ILE A 1037 20.19 -41.75 14.80
N ARG A 1038 19.48 -42.49 15.65
CA ARG A 1038 18.92 -43.81 15.29
C ARG A 1038 17.59 -43.66 14.57
N THR A 1039 17.16 -44.66 13.78
CA THR A 1039 15.87 -44.60 13.03
C THR A 1039 14.67 -44.25 13.92
N ALA A 1040 14.62 -44.76 15.15
CA ALA A 1040 13.54 -44.49 16.11
C ALA A 1040 13.57 -43.07 16.72
N GLN A 1041 14.65 -42.31 16.52
CA GLN A 1041 14.81 -40.93 17.02
C GLN A 1041 14.64 -39.90 15.90
N MET A 1042 14.44 -40.36 14.66
CA MET A 1042 14.28 -39.47 13.51
C MET A 1042 12.84 -38.97 13.46
N ASP A 1043 12.64 -37.71 13.79
CA ASP A 1043 11.36 -37.03 13.68
C ASP A 1043 11.01 -36.81 12.20
N VAL A 1044 9.88 -37.39 11.76
CA VAL A 1044 9.35 -37.27 10.41
C VAL A 1044 7.96 -36.61 10.37
N ASP A 1045 7.44 -36.21 11.53
CA ASP A 1045 6.08 -35.69 11.71
C ASP A 1045 6.07 -34.19 12.00
N THR A 1046 6.99 -33.68 12.83
CA THR A 1046 7.00 -32.27 13.24
C THR A 1046 7.26 -31.35 12.05
N GLY A 1047 6.34 -30.41 11.81
CA GLY A 1047 6.44 -29.43 10.73
C GLY A 1047 6.09 -29.98 9.34
N ARG A 1048 5.51 -31.18 9.24
CA ARG A 1048 4.99 -31.73 7.98
C ARG A 1048 3.84 -30.85 7.47
N ARG A 1049 3.96 -30.39 6.22
CA ARG A 1049 2.90 -29.62 5.53
C ARG A 1049 1.73 -30.54 5.21
N GLU A 1050 0.51 -30.12 5.54
CA GLU A 1050 -0.71 -30.76 5.04
C GLU A 1050 -0.86 -30.49 3.54
N LEU A 1051 -1.33 -31.49 2.81
CA LEU A 1051 -1.47 -31.46 1.35
C LEU A 1051 -2.86 -31.97 0.97
N ASP A 1052 -3.43 -31.42 -0.09
CA ASP A 1052 -4.72 -31.87 -0.64
C ASP A 1052 -4.58 -33.28 -1.27
N TRP A 1053 -4.74 -34.29 -0.44
CA TRP A 1053 -4.68 -35.69 -0.83
C TRP A 1053 -5.79 -36.06 -1.82
N VAL A 1054 -6.95 -35.40 -1.77
CA VAL A 1054 -8.07 -35.67 -2.68
C VAL A 1054 -7.70 -35.29 -4.11
N ALA A 1055 -7.13 -34.11 -4.31
CA ALA A 1055 -6.64 -33.68 -5.62
C ALA A 1055 -5.48 -34.56 -6.12
N ILE A 1056 -4.58 -34.98 -5.22
CA ILE A 1056 -3.45 -35.86 -5.55
C ILE A 1056 -3.95 -37.26 -5.96
N HIS A 1057 -4.91 -37.84 -5.23
CA HIS A 1057 -5.50 -39.14 -5.55
C HIS A 1057 -6.29 -39.10 -6.87
N ALA A 1058 -7.13 -38.09 -7.08
CA ALA A 1058 -7.85 -37.90 -8.34
C ALA A 1058 -6.90 -37.76 -9.54
N TYR A 1059 -5.78 -37.06 -9.36
CA TYR A 1059 -4.74 -36.97 -10.38
C TYR A 1059 -4.05 -38.32 -10.64
N ARG A 1060 -3.70 -39.06 -9.58
CA ARG A 1060 -3.08 -40.40 -9.69
C ARG A 1060 -4.00 -41.38 -10.41
N GLU A 1061 -5.29 -41.38 -10.11
CA GLU A 1061 -6.30 -42.21 -10.78
C GLU A 1061 -6.43 -41.85 -12.27
N ARG A 1062 -6.45 -40.55 -12.59
CA ARG A 1062 -6.47 -40.08 -13.99
C ARG A 1062 -5.21 -40.49 -14.75
N VAL A 1063 -4.03 -40.44 -14.12
CA VAL A 1063 -2.79 -40.92 -14.76
C VAL A 1063 -2.82 -42.44 -14.90
N ALA A 1064 -3.34 -43.17 -13.92
CA ALA A 1064 -3.48 -44.62 -13.97
C ALA A 1064 -4.42 -45.08 -15.10
N SER A 1065 -5.44 -44.29 -15.43
CA SER A 1065 -6.38 -44.55 -16.53
C SER A 1065 -5.80 -44.29 -17.93
N TRP A 1066 -4.56 -43.78 -18.04
CA TRP A 1066 -3.93 -43.53 -19.34
C TRP A 1066 -3.35 -44.80 -19.96
N PRO A 1067 -3.32 -44.89 -21.31
CA PRO A 1067 -2.60 -45.94 -22.02
C PRO A 1067 -1.14 -46.05 -21.58
N ALA A 1068 -0.57 -47.26 -21.61
CA ALA A 1068 0.79 -47.53 -21.13
C ALA A 1068 1.85 -46.62 -21.77
N TRP A 1069 1.76 -46.35 -23.07
CA TRP A 1069 2.68 -45.45 -23.78
C TRP A 1069 2.60 -44.00 -23.29
N ARG A 1070 1.40 -43.50 -22.96
CA ARG A 1070 1.18 -42.15 -22.44
C ARG A 1070 1.62 -42.02 -20.99
N ARG A 1071 1.44 -43.07 -20.18
CA ARG A 1071 2.00 -43.16 -18.83
C ARG A 1071 3.53 -43.16 -18.85
N LEU A 1072 4.12 -43.90 -19.79
CA LEU A 1072 5.56 -43.95 -19.99
C LEU A 1072 6.11 -42.59 -20.45
N LEU A 1073 5.45 -41.94 -21.42
CA LEU A 1073 5.83 -40.58 -21.84
C LEU A 1073 5.69 -39.57 -20.70
N HIS A 1074 4.62 -39.61 -19.90
CA HIS A 1074 4.47 -38.71 -18.76
C HIS A 1074 5.44 -39.00 -17.60
N LEU A 1075 5.96 -40.22 -17.50
CA LEU A 1075 7.03 -40.54 -16.54
C LEU A 1075 8.37 -39.93 -16.98
N ILE A 1076 8.61 -39.86 -18.30
CA ILE A 1076 9.87 -39.44 -18.92
C ILE A 1076 9.90 -37.94 -19.27
N MET A 1077 8.75 -37.35 -19.62
CA MET A 1077 8.52 -35.95 -20.03
C MET A 1077 7.56 -35.27 -19.06
#